data_AF-A0A6H1LDU8-F1
#
_entry.id   AF-A0A6H1LDU8-F1
#
_cell.length_a   1.000
_cell.length_b   1.000
_cell.length_c   1.000
_cell.angle_alpha   90.00
_cell.angle_beta   90.00
_cell.angle_gamma   90.00
#
_symmetry.space_group_name_H-M   'P 1'
#
loop_
_entity.id
_entity.type
_entity.pdbx_description
1 polymer ?
#
loop_
_entity_poly.entity_id
_entity_poly.type
_entity_poly.pdbx_seq_one_letter_code
_entity_poly.pdbx_strand_id
1 'polypeptide(L)'
;MPKPIRDRRLRALRRSVVALACASVMALAGLPGITSASAAPKPLDPGKRCDELYGLPSSTSPTVDLPEFDASRAKSQWDEYSYVNPAKEWDGLGPPSAAKAAALSQLTKAPATQPDRVWWRWLQQKDQYPKFEDYRDAKFITNSGNDPRGKAFERKVIKDHGLVGPDWICQKEVEFKDPANPDKTYRRKLDAYNTRTKQILEIKSNGSPDRTQIPKDLAWAKDPNWKDSRVKYVFAEPQKTDAKKFLGDMRQLAGDRVTEYNYRSDRVELAPKGGQRAASGLLEPPGQSGTTRGGATDLIRESRPTPKDMADYLNRRNVANPGGLPRGPGGVDFSTLDLKYIGKPVKGKGVDFAFDAKEDPTEQSGWGGKAKAQLISDAFFTWLALTPDKFWVNLNPDEPDRIMDAKFGKTDAGRVLLEADLQMKHDFYKAMDPDTDLGKRYWAALPKQNGYPCMPGLRNWIEPKTAQVREQDGGIYILDTPLRLKSTAQTTITPGPGTPICTPNEAETKAAQRVIDQMIVPAVEKTINTAPQYADLRRVYTARVAAEYIRQQDAKTPTDYHKIINSGDVSRWPLRAPNQNWTREALFNKYRYIYTHGEFEYKIPANGTVQVYLVGGVDMSKQPKHNVSKVSFTAQHHYLPRQAQTSVKTLTDNTDMTGQVLLGANTAADDTGTPTPTPTPTPTTTHTGKPTPTPTHSGGAGGSTQTPAPTTPAPSEPGGDLAHTGNDSPIGLISGIAAALAVAGGALVWWMRRRKTVQE
;
A
#
# COMPACT_ATOMS: atom_id res chain seq x y z
N MET A 1 -12.10 -41.49 -33.68
CA MET A 1 -13.56 -41.74 -33.82
C MET A 1 -14.18 -41.82 -32.42
N PRO A 2 -15.10 -40.93 -32.03
CA PRO A 2 -15.81 -41.04 -30.76
C PRO A 2 -17.18 -41.71 -30.94
N LYS A 3 -17.53 -42.64 -30.04
CA LYS A 3 -18.89 -43.17 -29.83
C LYS A 3 -19.49 -42.59 -28.54
N PRO A 4 -20.84 -42.54 -28.40
CA PRO A 4 -21.50 -41.31 -27.98
C PRO A 4 -22.03 -41.29 -26.54
N ILE A 5 -22.26 -40.06 -26.11
CA ILE A 5 -22.94 -39.58 -24.92
C ILE A 5 -24.39 -40.09 -24.91
N ARG A 6 -24.68 -41.23 -24.27
CA ARG A 6 -26.07 -41.59 -23.92
C ARG A 6 -26.27 -42.36 -22.61
N ASP A 7 -25.22 -42.96 -22.03
CA ASP A 7 -25.39 -43.78 -20.81
C ASP A 7 -25.24 -43.05 -19.46
N ARG A 8 -24.77 -41.80 -19.43
CA ARG A 8 -24.69 -41.01 -18.17
C ARG A 8 -26.01 -40.36 -17.76
N ARG A 9 -26.99 -40.20 -18.66
CA ARG A 9 -28.29 -39.57 -18.33
C ARG A 9 -29.31 -40.56 -17.74
N LEU A 10 -29.18 -41.87 -17.98
CA LEU A 10 -30.14 -42.87 -17.46
C LEU A 10 -29.87 -43.32 -16.01
N ARG A 11 -28.64 -43.17 -15.49
CA ARG A 11 -28.36 -43.45 -14.05
C ARG A 11 -28.74 -42.31 -13.11
N ALA A 12 -28.78 -41.06 -13.62
CA ALA A 12 -29.22 -39.90 -12.84
C ALA A 12 -30.74 -39.88 -12.64
N LEU A 13 -31.52 -40.30 -13.64
CA LEU A 13 -32.99 -40.33 -13.54
C LEU A 13 -33.53 -41.45 -12.61
N ARG A 14 -32.82 -42.58 -12.45
CA ARG A 14 -33.27 -43.66 -11.56
C ARG A 14 -33.07 -43.37 -10.06
N ARG A 15 -32.19 -42.44 -9.68
CA ARG A 15 -32.05 -42.01 -8.27
C ARG A 15 -33.07 -40.94 -7.86
N SER A 16 -33.63 -40.21 -8.82
CA SER A 16 -34.66 -39.20 -8.54
C SER A 16 -36.07 -39.78 -8.39
N VAL A 17 -36.36 -40.97 -8.95
CA VAL A 17 -37.71 -41.58 -8.87
C VAL A 17 -37.90 -42.42 -7.59
N VAL A 18 -36.82 -42.90 -6.95
CA VAL A 18 -36.93 -43.63 -5.66
C VAL A 18 -36.98 -42.67 -4.46
N ALA A 19 -36.40 -41.47 -4.56
CA ALA A 19 -36.49 -40.44 -3.50
C ALA A 19 -37.87 -39.75 -3.44
N LEU A 20 -38.64 -39.78 -4.53
CA LEU A 20 -40.00 -39.19 -4.61
C LEU A 20 -41.12 -40.19 -4.27
N ALA A 21 -40.83 -41.47 -4.09
CA ALA A 21 -41.80 -42.49 -3.69
C ALA A 21 -41.79 -42.79 -2.17
N CYS A 22 -40.70 -42.47 -1.44
CA CYS A 22 -40.66 -42.61 0.01
C CYS A 22 -41.14 -41.37 0.79
N ALA A 23 -41.43 -40.26 0.11
CA ALA A 23 -42.01 -39.06 0.73
C ALA A 23 -43.55 -39.03 0.69
N SER A 24 -44.19 -39.99 0.01
CA SER A 24 -45.62 -39.91 -0.34
C SER A 24 -46.50 -40.99 0.30
N VAL A 25 -45.97 -41.83 1.20
CA VAL A 25 -46.71 -42.93 1.85
C VAL A 25 -46.77 -42.80 3.40
N MET A 26 -46.26 -41.71 3.98
CA MET A 26 -46.54 -41.35 5.38
C MET A 26 -47.58 -40.23 5.51
N ALA A 27 -48.54 -40.20 4.59
CA ALA A 27 -49.75 -39.43 4.70
C ALA A 27 -50.93 -40.37 4.43
N LEU A 28 -51.33 -41.14 5.45
CA LEU A 28 -52.64 -41.81 5.66
C LEU A 28 -52.49 -42.98 6.65
N ALA A 29 -52.16 -42.68 7.90
CA ALA A 29 -52.49 -43.50 9.05
C ALA A 29 -52.61 -42.57 10.26
N GLY A 30 -53.82 -42.46 10.81
CA GLY A 30 -54.13 -41.53 11.89
C GLY A 30 -53.32 -41.82 13.16
N LEU A 31 -52.63 -40.80 13.64
CA LEU A 31 -52.13 -40.70 15.01
C LEU A 31 -52.80 -39.48 15.67
N PRO A 32 -53.39 -39.64 16.86
CA PRO A 32 -54.15 -38.59 17.52
C PRO A 32 -53.23 -37.44 17.98
N GLY A 33 -53.66 -36.22 17.64
CA GLY A 33 -53.29 -34.93 18.24
C GLY A 33 -51.94 -34.81 18.95
N ILE A 34 -50.89 -34.50 18.21
CA ILE A 34 -49.80 -33.69 18.75
C ILE A 34 -50.01 -32.30 18.17
N THR A 35 -50.65 -31.43 18.96
CA THR A 35 -50.62 -30.00 18.71
C THR A 35 -49.16 -29.59 18.69
N SER A 36 -48.64 -29.25 17.50
CA SER A 36 -47.41 -28.48 17.39
C SER A 36 -47.66 -27.17 18.12
N ALA A 37 -47.31 -27.11 19.41
CA ALA A 37 -47.21 -25.86 20.12
C ALA A 37 -46.18 -25.02 19.35
N SER A 38 -46.66 -24.06 18.59
CA SER A 38 -45.85 -22.97 18.07
C SER A 38 -45.15 -22.37 19.29
N ALA A 39 -43.84 -22.58 19.40
CA ALA A 39 -43.06 -21.97 20.46
C ALA A 39 -43.33 -20.46 20.41
N ALA A 40 -43.78 -19.87 21.53
CA ALA A 40 -44.06 -18.45 21.62
C ALA A 40 -42.85 -17.66 21.08
N PRO A 41 -43.06 -16.58 20.30
CA PRO A 41 -41.96 -15.79 19.77
C PRO A 41 -41.03 -15.38 20.90
N LYS A 42 -39.72 -15.61 20.73
CA LYS A 42 -38.72 -15.18 21.73
C LYS A 42 -38.92 -13.68 22.00
N PRO A 43 -39.07 -13.23 23.26
CA PRO A 43 -39.24 -11.82 23.58
C PRO A 43 -38.09 -10.98 23.01
N LEU A 44 -38.35 -9.70 22.76
CA LEU A 44 -37.32 -8.75 22.31
C LEU A 44 -36.28 -8.57 23.42
N ASP A 45 -35.00 -8.61 23.03
CA ASP A 45 -33.90 -8.26 23.92
C ASP A 45 -34.01 -6.78 24.32
N PRO A 46 -34.20 -6.45 25.62
CA PRO A 46 -34.31 -5.06 26.05
C PRO A 46 -33.01 -4.27 25.84
N GLY A 47 -31.90 -4.94 25.52
CA GLY A 47 -30.57 -4.35 25.46
C GLY A 47 -29.99 -4.12 26.85
N LYS A 48 -28.87 -3.40 26.89
CA LYS A 48 -28.21 -2.98 28.13
C LYS A 48 -27.86 -1.51 28.04
N ARG A 49 -27.73 -0.83 29.18
CA ARG A 49 -27.13 0.51 29.15
C ARG A 49 -25.74 0.43 28.52
N CYS A 50 -25.43 1.40 27.67
CA CYS A 50 -24.20 1.37 26.87
C CYS A 50 -22.94 1.38 27.74
N ASP A 51 -22.96 2.07 28.88
CA ASP A 51 -21.88 2.09 29.85
C ASP A 51 -21.68 0.75 30.57
N GLU A 52 -22.78 0.08 30.95
CA GLU A 52 -22.74 -1.26 31.54
C GLU A 52 -22.25 -2.32 30.54
N LEU A 53 -22.73 -2.26 29.29
CA LEU A 53 -22.32 -3.20 28.25
C LEU A 53 -20.82 -3.13 27.95
N TYR A 54 -20.27 -1.91 27.90
CA TYR A 54 -18.91 -1.64 27.47
C TYR A 54 -17.92 -1.34 28.61
N GLY A 55 -18.37 -1.43 29.87
CA GLY A 55 -17.55 -1.18 31.06
C GLY A 55 -16.98 0.24 31.08
N LEU A 56 -17.81 1.24 30.76
CA LEU A 56 -17.43 2.65 30.79
C LEU A 56 -17.97 3.29 32.08
N PRO A 57 -17.25 4.25 32.69
CA PRO A 57 -17.82 5.04 33.78
C PRO A 57 -19.08 5.78 33.31
N SER A 58 -20.15 5.80 34.09
CA SER A 58 -21.35 6.57 33.76
C SER A 58 -21.10 8.09 33.70
N SER A 59 -19.96 8.55 34.25
CA SER A 59 -19.47 9.93 34.16
C SER A 59 -18.61 10.22 32.93
N THR A 60 -18.53 9.29 31.96
CA THR A 60 -17.72 9.48 30.74
C THR A 60 -18.21 10.70 29.98
N SER A 61 -17.37 11.74 29.89
CA SER A 61 -17.66 12.95 29.13
C SER A 61 -17.27 12.77 27.65
N PRO A 62 -18.00 13.40 26.70
CA PRO A 62 -17.63 13.38 25.30
C PRO A 62 -16.25 14.02 25.09
N THR A 63 -15.41 13.37 24.30
CA THR A 63 -14.19 13.96 23.74
C THR A 63 -14.49 14.81 22.50
N VAL A 64 -15.58 14.50 21.81
CA VAL A 64 -16.12 15.24 20.67
C VAL A 64 -17.64 15.03 20.68
N ASP A 65 -18.41 16.08 20.40
CA ASP A 65 -19.87 15.97 20.35
C ASP A 65 -20.31 15.12 19.16
N LEU A 66 -21.44 14.42 19.32
CA LEU A 66 -22.06 13.71 18.21
C LEU A 66 -22.71 14.75 17.28
N PRO A 67 -22.28 14.89 16.03
CA PRO A 67 -22.81 15.91 15.12
C PRO A 67 -24.28 15.65 14.83
N GLU A 68 -25.11 16.69 14.77
CA GLU A 68 -26.54 16.55 14.46
C GLU A 68 -26.75 16.12 13.01
N PHE A 69 -26.08 16.77 12.07
CA PHE A 69 -26.20 16.54 10.62
C PHE A 69 -25.13 15.57 10.08
N ASP A 70 -25.12 15.43 8.74
CA ASP A 70 -24.07 14.72 8.02
C ASP A 70 -22.72 15.35 8.30
N ALA A 71 -21.74 14.52 8.68
CA ALA A 71 -20.43 15.01 9.09
C ALA A 71 -19.30 14.05 8.71
N SER A 72 -18.08 14.57 8.68
CA SER A 72 -16.85 13.80 8.52
C SER A 72 -15.81 14.33 9.48
N ARG A 73 -15.04 13.45 10.13
CA ARG A 73 -13.91 13.89 10.95
C ARG A 73 -12.82 14.51 10.09
N ALA A 74 -12.20 15.56 10.62
CA ALA A 74 -11.02 16.14 10.01
C ALA A 74 -9.89 15.10 9.96
N LYS A 75 -9.03 15.18 8.94
CA LYS A 75 -7.84 14.32 8.77
C LYS A 75 -6.95 14.29 10.01
N SER A 76 -6.83 15.42 10.71
CA SER A 76 -6.11 15.54 11.99
C SER A 76 -6.70 14.71 13.13
N GLN A 77 -7.99 14.37 13.05
CA GLN A 77 -8.69 13.57 14.05
C GLN A 77 -8.70 12.08 13.71
N TRP A 78 -8.28 11.65 12.51
CA TRP A 78 -8.21 10.22 12.18
C TRP A 78 -7.29 9.49 13.15
N ASP A 79 -7.76 8.38 13.70
CA ASP A 79 -7.12 7.66 14.79
C ASP A 79 -7.31 6.15 14.64
N GLU A 80 -6.98 5.41 15.70
CA GLU A 80 -6.96 3.94 15.71
C GLU A 80 -7.94 3.38 16.76
N TYR A 81 -8.42 2.16 16.52
CA TYR A 81 -9.04 1.31 17.54
C TYR A 81 -8.55 -0.13 17.39
N SER A 82 -8.39 -0.84 18.51
CA SER A 82 -7.87 -2.21 18.49
C SER A 82 -8.87 -3.23 19.00
N TYR A 83 -8.75 -4.46 18.49
CA TYR A 83 -9.56 -5.60 18.92
C TYR A 83 -8.73 -6.88 18.84
N VAL A 84 -9.07 -7.87 19.69
CA VAL A 84 -8.45 -9.19 19.65
C VAL A 84 -9.27 -10.10 18.75
N ASN A 85 -8.67 -10.64 17.70
CA ASN A 85 -9.29 -11.69 16.89
C ASN A 85 -8.87 -13.06 17.43
N PRO A 86 -9.77 -13.84 18.04
CA PRO A 86 -9.41 -15.10 18.68
C PRO A 86 -8.78 -16.12 17.71
N ALA A 87 -9.12 -16.06 16.42
CA ALA A 87 -8.57 -16.98 15.44
C ALA A 87 -7.15 -16.61 14.95
N LYS A 88 -6.65 -15.38 15.21
CA LYS A 88 -5.29 -14.99 14.83
C LYS A 88 -4.21 -15.79 15.56
N GLU A 89 -4.53 -16.45 16.68
CA GLU A 89 -3.63 -17.41 17.31
C GLU A 89 -3.21 -18.54 16.33
N TRP A 90 -3.95 -18.77 15.25
CA TRP A 90 -3.68 -19.80 14.24
C TRP A 90 -3.31 -19.24 12.86
N ASP A 91 -2.93 -17.97 12.73
CA ASP A 91 -2.61 -17.36 11.42
C ASP A 91 -1.37 -17.95 10.73
N GLY A 92 -0.54 -18.72 11.45
CA GLY A 92 0.57 -19.51 10.93
C GLY A 92 0.30 -21.00 10.81
N LEU A 93 -0.88 -21.48 11.20
CA LEU A 93 -1.22 -22.90 11.17
C LEU A 93 -1.17 -23.42 9.72
N GLY A 94 -0.36 -24.45 9.46
CA GLY A 94 -0.28 -25.12 8.16
C GLY A 94 -1.37 -26.18 7.95
N PRO A 95 -1.46 -26.80 6.77
CA PRO A 95 -2.37 -27.90 6.52
C PRO A 95 -2.03 -29.11 7.40
N PRO A 96 -3.02 -29.95 7.75
CA PRO A 96 -2.75 -31.17 8.51
C PRO A 96 -1.92 -32.14 7.68
N SER A 97 -1.12 -32.99 8.33
CA SER A 97 -0.47 -34.11 7.65
C SER A 97 -1.51 -35.05 7.02
N ALA A 98 -1.12 -35.83 6.01
CA ALA A 98 -2.03 -36.76 5.34
C ALA A 98 -2.68 -37.75 6.33
N ALA A 99 -1.89 -38.31 7.25
CA ALA A 99 -2.38 -39.21 8.30
C ALA A 99 -3.38 -38.50 9.24
N LYS A 100 -3.07 -37.26 9.62
CA LYS A 100 -3.97 -36.45 10.47
C LYS A 100 -5.27 -36.12 9.74
N ALA A 101 -5.21 -35.74 8.47
CA ALA A 101 -6.37 -35.47 7.64
C ALA A 101 -7.27 -36.70 7.47
N ALA A 102 -6.67 -37.89 7.29
CA ALA A 102 -7.39 -39.15 7.21
C ALA A 102 -8.11 -39.48 8.53
N ALA A 103 -7.41 -39.34 9.67
CA ALA A 103 -8.00 -39.58 10.98
C ALA A 103 -9.17 -38.63 11.28
N LEU A 104 -9.01 -37.33 10.98
CA LEU A 104 -10.05 -36.32 11.20
C LEU A 104 -11.27 -36.55 10.30
N SER A 105 -11.07 -36.99 9.06
CA SER A 105 -12.18 -37.27 8.12
C SER A 105 -13.12 -38.39 8.59
N GLN A 106 -12.67 -39.27 9.48
CA GLN A 106 -13.51 -40.35 10.05
C GLN A 106 -14.40 -39.88 11.21
N LEU A 107 -14.15 -38.69 11.75
CA LEU A 107 -14.89 -38.18 12.90
C LEU A 107 -16.25 -37.62 12.47
N THR A 108 -17.31 -38.11 13.09
CA THR A 108 -18.70 -37.63 12.90
C THR A 108 -19.02 -36.39 13.74
N LYS A 109 -18.18 -36.07 14.74
CA LYS A 109 -18.29 -34.90 15.60
C LYS A 109 -17.01 -34.09 15.57
N ALA A 110 -17.14 -32.77 15.70
CA ALA A 110 -16.00 -31.87 15.75
C ALA A 110 -15.11 -32.19 16.98
N PRO A 111 -13.77 -32.22 16.81
CA PRO A 111 -12.84 -32.34 17.93
C PRO A 111 -13.07 -31.27 19.01
N ALA A 112 -12.76 -31.62 20.27
CA ALA A 112 -12.90 -30.72 21.41
C ALA A 112 -11.83 -29.61 21.43
N THR A 113 -10.64 -29.89 20.91
CA THR A 113 -9.46 -29.02 20.99
C THR A 113 -9.03 -28.46 19.64
N GLN A 114 -8.29 -27.36 19.71
CA GLN A 114 -7.55 -26.80 18.58
C GLN A 114 -6.12 -27.39 18.55
N PRO A 115 -5.45 -27.48 17.38
CA PRO A 115 -5.91 -27.06 16.04
C PRO A 115 -6.82 -28.07 15.31
N ASP A 116 -7.03 -29.26 15.87
CA ASP A 116 -7.79 -30.36 15.23
C ASP A 116 -9.19 -29.94 14.77
N ARG A 117 -9.88 -29.13 15.55
CA ARG A 117 -11.20 -28.60 15.17
C ARG A 117 -11.13 -27.66 13.97
N VAL A 118 -10.08 -26.85 13.80
CA VAL A 118 -9.90 -26.01 12.59
C VAL A 118 -9.74 -26.89 11.36
N TRP A 119 -8.84 -27.87 11.41
CA TRP A 119 -8.61 -28.81 10.30
C TRP A 119 -9.85 -29.64 9.99
N TRP A 120 -10.55 -30.15 10.99
CA TRP A 120 -11.78 -30.91 10.80
C TRP A 120 -12.85 -30.07 10.09
N ARG A 121 -13.07 -28.81 10.51
CA ARG A 121 -14.04 -27.91 9.86
C ARG A 121 -13.67 -27.57 8.42
N TRP A 122 -12.38 -27.47 8.10
CA TRP A 122 -11.91 -27.29 6.73
C TRP A 122 -12.20 -28.54 5.88
N LEU A 123 -11.93 -29.74 6.38
CA LEU A 123 -12.17 -30.99 5.65
C LEU A 123 -13.63 -31.16 5.24
N GLN A 124 -14.58 -30.72 6.08
CA GLN A 124 -16.01 -30.70 5.74
C GLN A 124 -16.38 -29.71 4.61
N GLN A 125 -15.47 -28.82 4.24
CA GLN A 125 -15.67 -27.74 3.25
C GLN A 125 -14.59 -27.73 2.18
N LYS A 126 -13.88 -28.86 2.01
CA LYS A 126 -12.73 -28.98 1.11
C LYS A 126 -13.08 -28.66 -0.35
N ASP A 127 -14.32 -28.93 -0.76
CA ASP A 127 -14.82 -28.60 -2.10
C ASP A 127 -14.92 -27.08 -2.33
N GLN A 128 -15.27 -26.31 -1.29
CA GLN A 128 -15.33 -24.85 -1.35
C GLN A 128 -13.93 -24.22 -1.18
N TYR A 129 -13.08 -24.87 -0.38
CA TYR A 129 -11.73 -24.43 -0.05
C TYR A 129 -10.71 -25.56 -0.30
N PRO A 130 -10.24 -25.73 -1.54
CA PRO A 130 -9.31 -26.81 -1.87
C PRO A 130 -7.97 -26.73 -1.10
N LYS A 131 -7.51 -25.50 -0.82
CA LYS A 131 -6.31 -25.19 -0.03
C LYS A 131 -6.73 -24.81 1.40
N PHE A 132 -6.00 -25.31 2.39
CA PHE A 132 -6.30 -25.03 3.80
C PHE A 132 -6.11 -23.56 4.15
N GLU A 133 -5.08 -22.94 3.59
CA GLU A 133 -4.72 -21.54 3.81
C GLU A 133 -5.83 -20.61 3.31
N ASP A 134 -6.50 -20.95 2.21
CA ASP A 134 -7.65 -20.18 1.73
C ASP A 134 -8.83 -20.28 2.71
N TYR A 135 -9.10 -21.44 3.30
CA TYR A 135 -10.12 -21.57 4.35
C TYR A 135 -9.74 -20.78 5.61
N ARG A 136 -8.49 -20.94 6.05
CA ARG A 136 -7.95 -20.30 7.24
C ARG A 136 -8.06 -18.78 7.13
N ASP A 137 -7.53 -18.21 6.05
CA ASP A 137 -7.44 -16.77 5.85
C ASP A 137 -8.82 -16.18 5.46
N ALA A 138 -9.49 -16.76 4.45
CA ALA A 138 -10.70 -16.16 3.88
C ALA A 138 -11.96 -16.37 4.72
N LYS A 139 -12.01 -17.43 5.54
CA LYS A 139 -13.21 -17.78 6.32
C LYS A 139 -12.96 -17.85 7.82
N PHE A 140 -12.02 -18.66 8.28
CA PHE A 140 -11.85 -18.91 9.71
C PHE A 140 -11.39 -17.66 10.48
N ILE A 141 -10.28 -17.04 10.08
CA ILE A 141 -9.74 -15.83 10.70
C ILE A 141 -10.68 -14.65 10.47
N THR A 142 -11.04 -14.44 9.20
CA THR A 142 -11.92 -13.34 8.77
C THR A 142 -13.24 -13.32 9.55
N ASN A 143 -13.95 -14.45 9.65
CA ASN A 143 -15.27 -14.47 10.32
C ASN A 143 -15.16 -14.33 11.83
N SER A 144 -14.08 -14.84 12.43
CA SER A 144 -13.85 -14.75 13.87
C SER A 144 -13.55 -13.32 14.33
N GLY A 145 -13.03 -12.47 13.45
CA GLY A 145 -12.73 -11.06 13.74
C GLY A 145 -13.93 -10.11 13.63
N ASN A 146 -15.02 -10.49 12.95
CA ASN A 146 -16.13 -9.58 12.65
C ASN A 146 -16.83 -9.02 13.92
N ASP A 147 -17.23 -9.89 14.83
CA ASP A 147 -17.97 -9.51 16.04
C ASP A 147 -17.07 -8.74 17.03
N PRO A 148 -15.84 -9.20 17.37
CA PRO A 148 -14.92 -8.41 18.19
C PRO A 148 -14.61 -7.03 17.61
N ARG A 149 -14.42 -6.94 16.29
CA ARG A 149 -14.19 -5.66 15.59
C ARG A 149 -15.38 -4.72 15.72
N GLY A 150 -16.59 -5.21 15.45
CA GLY A 150 -17.83 -4.44 15.57
C GLY A 150 -17.99 -3.88 16.98
N LYS A 151 -17.90 -4.73 18.00
CA LYS A 151 -17.99 -4.33 19.41
C LYS A 151 -16.91 -3.34 19.84
N ALA A 152 -15.67 -3.50 19.37
CA ALA A 152 -14.59 -2.58 19.67
C ALA A 152 -14.85 -1.18 19.07
N PHE A 153 -15.36 -1.13 17.84
CA PHE A 153 -15.71 0.14 17.20
C PHE A 153 -16.94 0.79 17.83
N GLU A 154 -17.99 0.02 18.13
CA GLU A 154 -19.15 0.49 18.91
C GLU A 154 -18.71 1.10 20.23
N ARG A 155 -17.91 0.37 21.02
CA ARG A 155 -17.36 0.86 22.28
C ARG A 155 -16.62 2.19 22.11
N LYS A 156 -15.84 2.35 21.03
CA LYS A 156 -15.11 3.57 20.73
C LYS A 156 -16.06 4.74 20.47
N VAL A 157 -17.04 4.57 19.59
CA VAL A 157 -18.03 5.60 19.28
C VAL A 157 -18.82 6.01 20.52
N ILE A 158 -19.27 5.04 21.33
CA ILE A 158 -19.96 5.30 22.61
C ILE A 158 -19.10 6.12 23.56
N LYS A 159 -17.84 5.71 23.75
CA LYS A 159 -16.89 6.39 24.65
C LYS A 159 -16.62 7.82 24.18
N ASP A 160 -16.27 7.99 22.91
CA ASP A 160 -15.74 9.25 22.41
C ASP A 160 -16.80 10.35 22.34
N HIS A 161 -18.09 9.97 22.21
CA HIS A 161 -19.24 10.88 22.25
C HIS A 161 -19.99 10.90 23.58
N GLY A 162 -19.48 10.22 24.63
CA GLY A 162 -20.13 10.22 25.94
C GLY A 162 -21.57 9.68 25.93
N LEU A 163 -21.84 8.66 25.11
CA LEU A 163 -23.18 8.08 24.92
C LEU A 163 -23.52 7.10 26.07
N VAL A 164 -23.45 7.62 27.29
CA VAL A 164 -23.58 6.87 28.55
C VAL A 164 -24.79 7.36 29.37
N GLY A 165 -25.11 6.66 30.46
CA GLY A 165 -26.24 6.98 31.32
C GLY A 165 -27.52 6.22 30.97
N PRO A 166 -28.64 6.53 31.66
CA PRO A 166 -29.85 5.72 31.62
C PRO A 166 -30.61 5.77 30.29
N ASP A 167 -30.44 6.85 29.52
CA ASP A 167 -31.16 7.02 28.25
C ASP A 167 -30.53 6.22 27.09
N TRP A 168 -29.24 5.87 27.19
CA TRP A 168 -28.50 5.21 26.11
C TRP A 168 -28.49 3.70 26.30
N ILE A 169 -29.28 3.01 25.49
CA ILE A 169 -29.41 1.56 25.49
C ILE A 169 -28.76 0.97 24.24
N CYS A 170 -27.77 0.12 24.44
CA CYS A 170 -27.04 -0.58 23.39
C CYS A 170 -27.60 -1.98 23.14
N GLN A 171 -27.50 -2.45 21.89
CA GLN A 171 -27.88 -3.80 21.48
C GLN A 171 -29.37 -4.13 21.73
N LYS A 172 -30.24 -3.12 21.78
CA LYS A 172 -31.69 -3.26 22.01
C LYS A 172 -32.40 -3.80 20.78
N GLU A 173 -33.27 -4.78 20.96
CA GLU A 173 -34.15 -5.25 19.88
C GLU A 173 -35.49 -4.53 19.86
N VAL A 174 -35.92 -4.22 18.64
CA VAL A 174 -37.17 -3.55 18.32
C VAL A 174 -37.82 -4.20 17.11
N GLU A 175 -39.07 -3.83 16.85
CA GLU A 175 -39.82 -4.27 15.69
C GLU A 175 -40.18 -3.08 14.80
N PHE A 176 -40.01 -3.29 13.50
CA PHE A 176 -40.46 -2.37 12.46
C PHE A 176 -41.49 -3.03 11.57
N LYS A 177 -42.48 -2.26 11.14
CA LYS A 177 -43.53 -2.68 10.22
C LYS A 177 -43.47 -1.87 8.94
N ASP A 178 -43.59 -2.55 7.81
CA ASP A 178 -43.79 -1.88 6.51
C ASP A 178 -45.29 -1.78 6.26
N PRO A 179 -45.88 -0.57 6.15
CA PRO A 179 -47.31 -0.43 5.83
C PRO A 179 -47.73 -1.12 4.54
N ALA A 180 -46.81 -1.32 3.59
CA ALA A 180 -47.07 -2.07 2.36
C ALA A 180 -47.06 -3.59 2.55
N ASN A 181 -46.66 -4.09 3.72
CA ASN A 181 -46.67 -5.51 4.07
C ASN A 181 -47.00 -5.69 5.56
N PRO A 182 -48.27 -5.45 5.97
CA PRO A 182 -48.68 -5.33 7.36
C PRO A 182 -48.53 -6.63 8.16
N ASP A 183 -48.55 -7.79 7.48
CA ASP A 183 -48.38 -9.11 8.09
C ASP A 183 -46.91 -9.43 8.41
N LYS A 184 -45.97 -8.63 7.89
CA LYS A 184 -44.54 -8.84 8.08
C LYS A 184 -43.96 -7.87 9.10
N THR A 185 -43.47 -8.44 10.20
CA THR A 185 -42.75 -7.70 11.24
C THR A 185 -41.24 -7.96 11.12
N TYR A 186 -40.44 -6.89 11.13
CA TYR A 186 -39.00 -6.95 11.04
C TYR A 186 -38.36 -6.73 12.41
N ARG A 187 -37.80 -7.80 13.00
CA ARG A 187 -37.00 -7.72 14.23
C ARG A 187 -35.61 -7.15 13.93
N ARG A 188 -35.28 -6.02 14.55
CA ARG A 188 -34.01 -5.31 14.39
C ARG A 188 -33.34 -5.10 15.75
N LYS A 189 -32.07 -5.49 15.86
CA LYS A 189 -31.19 -5.13 16.96
C LYS A 189 -30.50 -3.80 16.63
N LEU A 190 -30.62 -2.78 17.47
CA LEU A 190 -30.01 -1.46 17.29
C LEU A 190 -28.68 -1.39 18.03
N ASP A 191 -27.65 -0.83 17.41
CA ASP A 191 -26.32 -0.77 18.03
C ASP A 191 -26.34 0.15 19.26
N ALA A 192 -26.91 1.35 19.13
CA ALA A 192 -27.26 2.22 20.25
C ALA A 192 -28.55 3.00 20.01
N TYR A 193 -29.34 3.20 21.07
CA TYR A 193 -30.62 3.89 21.03
C TYR A 193 -30.79 4.79 22.25
N ASN A 194 -31.07 6.07 22.00
CA ASN A 194 -31.45 7.01 23.04
C ASN A 194 -32.98 6.98 23.25
N THR A 195 -33.42 6.54 24.42
CA THR A 195 -34.85 6.38 24.74
C THR A 195 -35.59 7.72 24.88
N ARG A 196 -34.88 8.80 25.19
CA ARG A 196 -35.46 10.14 25.39
C ARG A 196 -35.58 10.90 24.07
N THR A 197 -34.53 10.92 23.27
CA THR A 197 -34.50 11.65 21.98
C THR A 197 -34.96 10.80 20.79
N LYS A 198 -35.20 9.50 21.01
CA LYS A 198 -35.51 8.51 19.96
C LYS A 198 -34.43 8.44 18.85
N GLN A 199 -33.19 8.77 19.18
CA GLN A 199 -32.06 8.70 18.27
C GLN A 199 -31.49 7.28 18.21
N ILE A 200 -31.38 6.73 17.02
CA ILE A 200 -30.73 5.45 16.72
C ILE A 200 -29.35 5.75 16.15
N LEU A 201 -28.32 5.08 16.66
CA LEU A 201 -27.01 5.02 16.04
C LEU A 201 -26.79 3.61 15.51
N GLU A 202 -26.48 3.54 14.23
CA GLU A 202 -26.05 2.31 13.56
C GLU A 202 -24.55 2.44 13.25
N ILE A 203 -23.74 1.61 13.89
CA ILE A 203 -22.29 1.78 13.97
C ILE A 203 -21.60 0.67 13.18
N LYS A 204 -20.97 1.04 12.07
CA LYS A 204 -20.32 0.13 11.14
C LYS A 204 -18.80 0.26 11.21
N SER A 205 -18.16 -0.81 11.66
CA SER A 205 -16.68 -0.95 11.68
C SER A 205 -16.03 -1.07 10.30
N ASN A 206 -16.83 -1.06 9.23
CA ASN A 206 -16.42 -1.13 7.83
C ASN A 206 -17.22 -0.08 7.02
N GLY A 207 -17.07 -0.09 5.69
CA GLY A 207 -17.75 0.83 4.78
C GLY A 207 -19.12 0.37 4.26
N SER A 208 -19.77 -0.66 4.83
CA SER A 208 -20.97 -1.26 4.25
C SER A 208 -22.02 -1.66 5.30
N PRO A 209 -23.33 -1.45 5.03
CA PRO A 209 -24.38 -1.99 5.87
C PRO A 209 -24.45 -3.52 5.75
N ASP A 210 -24.95 -4.18 6.81
CA ASP A 210 -25.27 -5.61 6.72
C ASP A 210 -26.46 -5.80 5.77
N ARG A 211 -26.28 -6.61 4.73
CA ARG A 211 -27.32 -6.88 3.72
C ARG A 211 -28.61 -7.43 4.32
N THR A 212 -28.51 -8.15 5.44
CA THR A 212 -29.68 -8.71 6.15
C THR A 212 -30.45 -7.65 6.95
N GLN A 213 -29.83 -6.50 7.22
CA GLN A 213 -30.43 -5.38 7.94
C GLN A 213 -31.13 -4.40 6.98
N ILE A 214 -30.68 -4.30 5.71
CA ILE A 214 -31.25 -3.38 4.70
C ILE A 214 -32.79 -3.41 4.65
N PRO A 215 -33.47 -4.57 4.50
CA PRO A 215 -34.94 -4.58 4.45
C PRO A 215 -35.61 -4.12 5.75
N LYS A 216 -34.94 -4.29 6.89
CA LYS A 216 -35.43 -3.91 8.21
C LYS A 216 -35.37 -2.40 8.37
N ASP A 217 -34.25 -1.79 7.96
CA ASP A 217 -34.04 -0.35 8.06
C ASP A 217 -34.92 0.41 7.07
N LEU A 218 -35.19 -0.16 5.89
CA LEU A 218 -36.20 0.35 4.96
C LEU A 218 -37.63 0.28 5.54
N ALA A 219 -37.94 -0.74 6.35
CA ALA A 219 -39.22 -0.81 7.04
C ALA A 219 -39.33 0.28 8.12
N TRP A 220 -38.27 0.51 8.91
CA TRP A 220 -38.20 1.64 9.85
C TRP A 220 -38.47 2.99 9.18
N ALA A 221 -37.93 3.20 7.98
CA ALA A 221 -38.10 4.45 7.26
C ALA A 221 -39.57 4.76 6.95
N LYS A 222 -40.41 3.72 6.82
CA LYS A 222 -41.83 3.80 6.47
C LYS A 222 -42.77 3.64 7.67
N ASP A 223 -42.29 3.12 8.80
CA ASP A 223 -43.13 2.77 9.94
C ASP A 223 -43.68 4.01 10.67
N PRO A 224 -45.01 4.24 10.70
CA PRO A 224 -45.59 5.40 11.37
C PRO A 224 -45.31 5.46 12.87
N ASN A 225 -45.07 4.32 13.54
CA ASN A 225 -44.75 4.27 14.97
C ASN A 225 -43.35 4.84 15.27
N TRP A 226 -42.50 4.88 14.25
CA TRP A 226 -41.12 5.33 14.35
C TRP A 226 -40.91 6.70 13.69
N LYS A 227 -41.97 7.41 13.27
CA LYS A 227 -41.87 8.68 12.54
C LYS A 227 -41.07 9.78 13.26
N ASP A 228 -41.08 9.80 14.60
CA ASP A 228 -40.36 10.79 15.41
C ASP A 228 -38.91 10.38 15.72
N SER A 229 -38.48 9.18 15.32
CA SER A 229 -37.11 8.72 15.53
C SER A 229 -36.19 9.17 14.39
N ARG A 230 -34.89 9.23 14.68
CA ARG A 230 -33.84 9.55 13.70
C ARG A 230 -32.78 8.46 13.72
N VAL A 231 -32.18 8.14 12.58
CA VAL A 231 -31.05 7.21 12.48
C VAL A 231 -29.80 7.92 12.00
N LYS A 232 -28.68 7.68 12.68
CA LYS A 232 -27.36 8.11 12.25
C LYS A 232 -26.47 6.91 11.99
N TYR A 233 -25.98 6.78 10.77
CA TYR A 233 -25.02 5.74 10.40
C TYR A 233 -23.60 6.24 10.62
N VAL A 234 -22.82 5.55 11.44
CA VAL A 234 -21.43 5.90 11.77
C VAL A 234 -20.51 4.89 11.11
N PHE A 235 -19.62 5.33 10.22
CA PHE A 235 -18.72 4.43 9.46
C PHE A 235 -17.25 4.64 9.84
N ALA A 236 -16.56 3.56 10.22
CA ALA A 236 -15.11 3.57 10.47
C ALA A 236 -14.30 3.73 9.19
N GLU A 237 -14.81 3.22 8.07
CA GLU A 237 -14.13 3.21 6.76
C GLU A 237 -14.96 4.01 5.73
N PRO A 238 -14.37 4.42 4.59
CA PRO A 238 -15.12 5.04 3.51
C PRO A 238 -16.25 4.13 3.04
N GLN A 239 -17.42 4.73 2.85
CA GLN A 239 -18.59 4.01 2.35
C GLN A 239 -18.34 3.40 0.97
N LYS A 240 -18.68 2.12 0.82
CA LYS A 240 -18.69 1.44 -0.47
C LYS A 240 -19.95 1.82 -1.28
N THR A 241 -19.98 1.46 -2.55
CA THR A 241 -21.07 1.80 -3.47
C THR A 241 -22.44 1.32 -2.98
N ASP A 242 -22.51 0.14 -2.35
CA ASP A 242 -23.75 -0.40 -1.80
C ASP A 242 -24.28 0.41 -0.61
N ALA A 243 -23.40 0.86 0.29
CA ALA A 243 -23.74 1.75 1.39
C ALA A 243 -24.31 3.08 0.91
N LYS A 244 -23.64 3.72 -0.06
CA LYS A 244 -24.09 5.00 -0.65
C LYS A 244 -25.48 4.86 -1.27
N LYS A 245 -25.70 3.78 -2.04
CA LYS A 245 -27.01 3.49 -2.61
C LYS A 245 -28.08 3.31 -1.53
N PHE A 246 -27.80 2.47 -0.54
CA PHE A 246 -28.73 2.20 0.56
C PHE A 246 -29.11 3.46 1.34
N LEU A 247 -28.14 4.31 1.69
CA LEU A 247 -28.43 5.56 2.38
C LEU A 247 -29.21 6.54 1.50
N GLY A 248 -28.99 6.54 0.19
CA GLY A 248 -29.82 7.26 -0.77
C GLY A 248 -31.28 6.80 -0.74
N ASP A 249 -31.51 5.48 -0.82
CA ASP A 249 -32.85 4.89 -0.74
C ASP A 249 -33.54 5.24 0.60
N MET A 250 -32.79 5.20 1.71
CA MET A 250 -33.29 5.58 3.04
C MET A 250 -33.68 7.06 3.14
N ARG A 251 -32.85 7.97 2.60
CA ARG A 251 -33.13 9.42 2.58
C ARG A 251 -34.34 9.76 1.72
N GLN A 252 -34.59 9.02 0.63
CA GLN A 252 -35.81 9.18 -0.16
C GLN A 252 -37.09 8.86 0.64
N LEU A 253 -37.01 7.89 1.56
CA LEU A 253 -38.16 7.46 2.36
C LEU A 253 -38.34 8.29 3.64
N ALA A 254 -37.25 8.67 4.30
CA ALA A 254 -37.28 9.24 5.65
C ALA A 254 -36.68 10.65 5.76
N GLY A 255 -36.19 11.25 4.66
CA GLY A 255 -35.70 12.63 4.62
C GLY A 255 -34.52 12.89 5.57
N ASP A 256 -34.61 14.00 6.30
CA ASP A 256 -33.61 14.49 7.27
C ASP A 256 -33.48 13.61 8.53
N ARG A 257 -34.34 12.60 8.69
CA ARG A 257 -34.23 11.62 9.77
C ARG A 257 -33.07 10.64 9.57
N VAL A 258 -32.45 10.63 8.39
CA VAL A 258 -31.31 9.77 8.06
C VAL A 258 -30.07 10.63 7.88
N THR A 259 -29.11 10.47 8.78
CA THR A 259 -27.82 11.16 8.69
C THR A 259 -26.66 10.18 8.72
N GLU A 260 -25.48 10.63 8.31
CA GLU A 260 -24.25 9.85 8.34
C GLU A 260 -23.13 10.59 9.08
N TYR A 261 -22.23 9.80 9.67
CA TYR A 261 -21.01 10.31 10.25
C TYR A 261 -19.82 9.46 9.77
N ASN A 262 -19.02 10.03 8.88
CA ASN A 262 -17.79 9.43 8.40
C ASN A 262 -16.72 9.58 9.47
N TYR A 263 -16.67 8.58 10.35
CA TYR A 263 -15.91 8.59 11.59
C TYR A 263 -14.42 8.28 11.38
N ARG A 264 -14.03 7.55 10.32
CA ARG A 264 -12.62 7.36 9.91
C ARG A 264 -11.68 6.97 11.07
N SER A 265 -11.61 5.67 11.35
CA SER A 265 -10.71 5.12 12.38
C SER A 265 -10.14 3.78 11.92
N ASP A 266 -8.82 3.65 11.96
CA ASP A 266 -8.11 2.47 11.48
C ASP A 266 -8.16 1.35 12.52
N ARG A 267 -8.49 0.14 12.06
CA ARG A 267 -8.63 -1.03 12.93
C ARG A 267 -7.26 -1.69 13.13
N VAL A 268 -6.88 -1.96 14.37
CA VAL A 268 -5.66 -2.70 14.72
C VAL A 268 -6.08 -4.08 15.22
N GLU A 269 -5.82 -5.10 14.41
CA GLU A 269 -6.20 -6.48 14.71
C GLU A 269 -5.08 -7.22 15.46
N LEU A 270 -5.31 -7.46 16.74
CA LEU A 270 -4.38 -8.14 17.65
C LEU A 270 -4.68 -9.63 17.74
N ALA A 271 -3.65 -10.41 18.06
CA ALA A 271 -3.79 -11.83 18.35
C ALA A 271 -3.89 -12.10 19.86
N PRO A 272 -4.54 -13.21 20.26
CA PRO A 272 -4.38 -13.75 21.60
C PRO A 272 -2.93 -14.19 21.85
N LYS A 273 -2.57 -14.36 23.12
CA LYS A 273 -1.32 -15.02 23.50
C LYS A 273 -1.40 -16.51 23.16
N GLY A 274 -0.34 -17.05 22.55
CA GLY A 274 -0.21 -18.47 22.21
C GLY A 274 -0.56 -18.81 20.75
N GLY A 275 -0.78 -20.11 20.50
CA GLY A 275 -1.11 -20.65 19.18
C GLY A 275 0.09 -20.79 18.23
N GLN A 276 -0.20 -21.04 16.95
CA GLN A 276 0.78 -21.13 15.87
C GLN A 276 0.66 -19.91 14.96
N ARG A 277 1.56 -18.95 15.19
CA ARG A 277 1.54 -17.65 14.52
C ARG A 277 2.36 -17.65 13.23
N ALA A 278 1.91 -16.88 12.24
CA ALA A 278 2.68 -16.66 11.02
C ALA A 278 3.98 -15.93 11.36
N ALA A 279 5.06 -16.31 10.70
CA ALA A 279 6.36 -15.67 10.79
C ALA A 279 6.69 -15.00 9.45
N SER A 280 7.28 -13.82 9.52
CA SER A 280 7.88 -13.10 8.41
C SER A 280 9.29 -12.71 8.81
N GLY A 281 10.25 -12.87 7.89
CA GLY A 281 11.64 -12.42 8.08
C GLY A 281 11.96 -11.11 7.34
N LEU A 282 10.93 -10.37 6.92
CA LEU A 282 11.13 -9.12 6.19
C LEU A 282 11.88 -8.12 7.06
N LEU A 283 13.03 -7.66 6.55
CA LEU A 283 13.98 -6.74 7.20
C LEU A 283 14.51 -7.23 8.57
N GLU A 284 14.26 -8.48 8.95
CA GLU A 284 14.72 -9.08 10.21
C GLU A 284 16.23 -9.38 10.16
N PRO A 285 17.05 -8.82 11.08
CA PRO A 285 18.48 -9.10 11.10
C PRO A 285 18.75 -10.60 11.34
N PRO A 286 19.69 -11.23 10.59
CA PRO A 286 20.14 -12.60 10.80
C PRO A 286 20.47 -12.95 12.25
N GLY A 287 19.91 -14.06 12.73
CA GLY A 287 20.25 -14.62 14.05
C GLY A 287 19.45 -14.05 15.21
N GLN A 288 18.45 -13.20 14.94
CA GLN A 288 17.42 -12.83 15.92
C GLN A 288 16.33 -13.90 15.97
N SER A 289 15.64 -13.98 17.11
CA SER A 289 14.47 -14.86 17.32
C SER A 289 13.14 -14.11 17.17
N GLY A 290 13.18 -12.81 16.83
CA GLY A 290 12.01 -11.95 16.72
C GLY A 290 11.41 -12.04 15.32
N THR A 291 10.22 -12.61 15.19
CA THR A 291 9.51 -12.62 13.90
C THR A 291 8.99 -11.22 13.59
N THR A 292 9.16 -10.73 12.36
CA THR A 292 8.51 -9.49 11.90
C THR A 292 6.99 -9.62 12.02
N ARG A 293 6.34 -8.62 12.63
CA ARG A 293 4.87 -8.53 12.83
C ARG A 293 4.34 -7.13 12.58
N GLY A 294 3.10 -7.03 12.09
CA GLY A 294 2.43 -5.75 11.89
C GLY A 294 1.40 -5.74 10.77
N GLY A 295 0.97 -4.56 10.37
CA GLY A 295 -0.05 -4.37 9.32
C GLY A 295 0.32 -5.00 7.98
N ALA A 296 1.61 -4.97 7.62
CA ALA A 296 2.11 -5.52 6.37
C ALA A 296 2.14 -7.05 6.35
N THR A 297 2.34 -7.72 7.50
CA THR A 297 2.61 -9.17 7.49
C THR A 297 1.41 -9.99 7.05
N ASP A 298 0.21 -9.63 7.50
CA ASP A 298 -1.01 -10.32 7.11
C ASP A 298 -1.37 -10.02 5.64
N LEU A 299 -1.29 -8.75 5.24
CA LEU A 299 -1.58 -8.32 3.86
C LEU A 299 -0.67 -8.99 2.83
N ILE A 300 0.63 -9.04 3.11
CA ILE A 300 1.62 -9.66 2.23
C ILE A 300 1.43 -11.19 2.17
N ARG A 301 1.07 -11.84 3.29
CA ARG A 301 0.76 -13.28 3.33
C ARG A 301 -0.49 -13.60 2.51
N GLU A 302 -1.52 -12.77 2.60
CA GLU A 302 -2.78 -12.96 1.89
C GLU A 302 -2.70 -12.59 0.41
N SER A 303 -1.71 -11.77 0.00
CA SER A 303 -1.44 -11.47 -1.40
C SER A 303 -0.99 -12.71 -2.16
N ARG A 304 -1.91 -13.30 -2.94
CA ARG A 304 -1.64 -14.54 -3.68
C ARG A 304 -0.67 -14.31 -4.84
N PRO A 305 0.10 -15.33 -5.28
CA PRO A 305 1.19 -15.12 -6.24
C PRO A 305 0.75 -14.71 -7.64
N THR A 306 -0.48 -15.06 -8.04
CA THR A 306 -1.00 -14.81 -9.39
C THR A 306 -2.31 -14.02 -9.33
N PRO A 307 -2.65 -13.25 -10.38
CA PRO A 307 -3.95 -12.57 -10.47
C PRO A 307 -5.12 -13.54 -10.29
N LYS A 308 -5.03 -14.73 -10.88
CA LYS A 308 -6.08 -15.75 -10.79
C LYS A 308 -6.25 -16.28 -9.37
N ASP A 309 -5.16 -16.68 -8.71
CA ASP A 309 -5.25 -17.18 -7.33
C ASP A 309 -5.80 -16.10 -6.39
N MET A 310 -5.43 -14.83 -6.63
CA MET A 310 -5.92 -13.71 -5.83
C MET A 310 -7.41 -13.45 -6.04
N ALA A 311 -7.88 -13.45 -7.29
CA ALA A 311 -9.30 -13.33 -7.60
C ALA A 311 -10.12 -14.48 -6.99
N ASP A 312 -9.63 -15.72 -7.10
CA ASP A 312 -10.28 -16.90 -6.52
C ASP A 312 -10.34 -16.79 -4.97
N TYR A 313 -9.27 -16.29 -4.33
CA TYR A 313 -9.23 -16.01 -2.89
C TYR A 313 -10.24 -14.93 -2.47
N LEU A 314 -10.25 -13.77 -3.15
CA LEU A 314 -11.17 -12.67 -2.86
C LEU A 314 -12.63 -13.11 -3.04
N ASN A 315 -12.93 -13.90 -4.08
CA ASN A 315 -14.27 -14.45 -4.28
C ASN A 315 -14.71 -15.33 -3.10
N ARG A 316 -13.85 -16.26 -2.64
CA ARG A 316 -14.14 -17.09 -1.46
C ARG A 316 -14.35 -16.25 -0.21
N ARG A 317 -13.53 -15.22 -0.01
CA ARG A 317 -13.64 -14.28 1.11
C ARG A 317 -14.98 -13.53 1.08
N ASN A 318 -15.36 -13.02 -0.08
CA ASN A 318 -16.63 -12.32 -0.29
C ASN A 318 -17.84 -13.24 -0.11
N VAL A 319 -17.76 -14.51 -0.52
CA VAL A 319 -18.82 -15.51 -0.27
C VAL A 319 -18.91 -15.86 1.22
N ALA A 320 -17.78 -15.97 1.92
CA ALA A 320 -17.75 -16.24 3.35
C ALA A 320 -18.32 -15.08 4.18
N ASN A 321 -18.25 -13.85 3.66
CA ASN A 321 -18.64 -12.63 4.36
C ASN A 321 -19.12 -11.54 3.38
N PRO A 322 -20.36 -11.65 2.84
CA PRO A 322 -20.86 -10.76 1.80
C PRO A 322 -21.02 -9.31 2.31
N GLY A 323 -20.22 -8.38 1.79
CA GLY A 323 -20.33 -6.95 2.10
C GLY A 323 -19.84 -6.55 3.49
N GLY A 324 -19.45 -7.48 4.37
CA GLY A 324 -19.02 -7.19 5.74
C GLY A 324 -17.51 -6.98 5.90
N LEU A 325 -16.74 -6.97 4.81
CA LEU A 325 -15.28 -7.00 4.85
C LEU A 325 -14.67 -5.61 4.81
N PRO A 326 -13.71 -5.34 5.70
CA PRO A 326 -12.93 -4.14 5.63
C PRO A 326 -11.88 -4.19 4.50
N ARG A 327 -11.22 -3.06 4.20
CA ARG A 327 -10.15 -3.02 3.17
C ARG A 327 -9.07 -4.06 3.48
N GLY A 328 -8.75 -4.92 2.50
CA GLY A 328 -7.72 -5.96 2.61
C GLY A 328 -6.71 -5.89 1.45
N PRO A 329 -5.89 -6.95 1.21
CA PRO A 329 -4.81 -6.93 0.21
C PRO A 329 -5.28 -6.66 -1.22
N GLY A 330 -6.55 -6.97 -1.57
CA GLY A 330 -7.13 -6.60 -2.87
C GLY A 330 -7.00 -5.10 -3.16
N GLY A 331 -7.17 -4.26 -2.13
CA GLY A 331 -7.13 -2.80 -2.24
C GLY A 331 -5.73 -2.19 -2.39
N VAL A 332 -4.67 -3.00 -2.55
CA VAL A 332 -3.28 -2.57 -2.59
C VAL A 332 -2.65 -3.01 -3.91
N ASP A 333 -2.14 -2.07 -4.70
CA ASP A 333 -1.36 -2.40 -5.89
C ASP A 333 0.10 -2.70 -5.50
N PHE A 334 0.37 -3.97 -5.19
CA PHE A 334 1.72 -4.42 -4.83
C PHE A 334 2.75 -4.23 -5.94
N SER A 335 2.34 -4.04 -7.19
CA SER A 335 3.26 -3.70 -8.29
C SER A 335 3.88 -2.31 -8.15
N THR A 336 3.39 -1.50 -7.21
CA THR A 336 3.89 -0.17 -6.83
C THR A 336 4.52 -0.12 -5.44
N LEU A 337 4.53 -1.23 -4.70
CA LEU A 337 5.09 -1.32 -3.34
C LEU A 337 6.53 -0.78 -3.29
N ASP A 338 6.82 0.16 -2.39
CA ASP A 338 8.17 0.71 -2.19
C ASP A 338 8.41 1.06 -0.72
N LEU A 339 9.68 1.05 -0.25
CA LEU A 339 10.02 1.29 1.16
C LEU A 339 10.13 2.79 1.46
N LYS A 340 9.21 3.34 2.26
CA LYS A 340 9.15 4.80 2.51
C LYS A 340 9.57 5.22 3.91
N TYR A 341 9.72 4.27 4.82
CA TYR A 341 10.18 4.58 6.18
C TYR A 341 10.98 3.42 6.76
N ILE A 342 12.07 3.74 7.44
CA ILE A 342 12.75 2.83 8.36
C ILE A 342 13.09 3.59 9.65
N GLY A 343 12.71 3.02 10.79
CA GLY A 343 12.94 3.57 12.11
C GLY A 343 14.36 3.35 12.60
N LYS A 344 14.67 3.91 13.78
CA LYS A 344 15.98 3.71 14.42
C LYS A 344 16.19 2.23 14.72
N PRO A 345 17.31 1.63 14.32
CA PRO A 345 17.67 0.32 14.83
C PRO A 345 18.04 0.45 16.30
N VAL A 346 17.23 -0.16 17.17
CA VAL A 346 17.50 -0.25 18.61
C VAL A 346 17.70 -1.71 18.96
N LYS A 347 18.88 -2.03 19.50
CA LYS A 347 19.28 -3.40 19.85
C LYS A 347 18.18 -4.10 20.68
N GLY A 348 17.71 -5.24 20.19
CA GLY A 348 16.67 -6.06 20.82
C GLY A 348 15.23 -5.54 20.69
N LYS A 349 15.00 -4.39 20.04
CA LYS A 349 13.67 -3.83 19.77
C LYS A 349 13.29 -3.84 18.29
N GLY A 350 14.18 -4.31 17.43
CA GLY A 350 13.98 -4.31 15.98
C GLY A 350 13.94 -2.91 15.37
N VAL A 351 13.35 -2.81 14.19
CA VAL A 351 13.06 -1.57 13.47
C VAL A 351 11.61 -1.56 13.03
N ASP A 352 10.98 -0.40 13.15
CA ASP A 352 9.75 -0.09 12.42
C ASP A 352 10.10 0.15 10.95
N PHE A 353 9.27 -0.32 10.04
CA PHE A 353 9.35 0.04 8.64
C PHE A 353 7.96 0.20 8.03
N ALA A 354 7.85 1.03 7.00
CA ALA A 354 6.61 1.21 6.26
C ALA A 354 6.88 1.23 4.76
N PHE A 355 6.03 0.51 4.03
CA PHE A 355 5.91 0.62 2.59
C PHE A 355 4.81 1.61 2.22
N ASP A 356 4.93 2.26 1.07
CA ASP A 356 3.79 2.82 0.34
C ASP A 356 3.42 1.94 -0.85
N ALA A 357 2.17 2.05 -1.28
CA ALA A 357 1.65 1.47 -2.51
C ALA A 357 0.41 2.23 -2.94
N LYS A 358 0.13 2.25 -4.25
CA LYS A 358 -1.12 2.80 -4.77
C LYS A 358 -2.31 1.99 -4.25
N GLU A 359 -3.37 2.71 -3.92
CA GLU A 359 -4.66 2.11 -3.64
C GLU A 359 -5.27 1.57 -4.95
N ASP A 360 -5.87 0.39 -4.88
CA ASP A 360 -6.69 -0.17 -5.95
C ASP A 360 -8.13 -0.41 -5.47
N PRO A 361 -9.03 0.59 -5.61
CA PRO A 361 -10.43 0.44 -5.21
C PRO A 361 -11.19 -0.66 -5.96
N THR A 362 -10.66 -1.16 -7.08
CA THR A 362 -11.29 -2.24 -7.88
C THR A 362 -10.95 -3.64 -7.37
N GLU A 363 -10.01 -3.74 -6.43
CA GLU A 363 -9.50 -4.97 -5.85
C GLU A 363 -8.88 -5.96 -6.86
N GLN A 364 -8.20 -5.48 -7.90
CA GLN A 364 -7.64 -6.31 -8.99
C GLN A 364 -6.12 -6.53 -8.89
N SER A 365 -5.41 -5.64 -8.17
CA SER A 365 -3.95 -5.56 -8.16
C SER A 365 -3.30 -6.14 -6.89
N GLY A 366 -4.10 -6.74 -6.01
CA GLY A 366 -3.69 -7.26 -4.70
C GLY A 366 -2.78 -8.50 -4.67
N TRP A 367 -2.14 -8.86 -5.78
CA TRP A 367 -1.38 -10.10 -5.95
C TRP A 367 0.14 -9.84 -5.99
N GLY A 368 0.94 -10.88 -5.71
CA GLY A 368 2.41 -10.83 -5.83
C GLY A 368 3.17 -10.08 -4.72
N GLY A 369 2.48 -9.63 -3.66
CA GLY A 369 3.05 -8.81 -2.59
C GLY A 369 4.25 -9.44 -1.90
N LYS A 370 4.25 -10.77 -1.68
CA LYS A 370 5.38 -11.48 -1.08
C LYS A 370 6.66 -11.34 -1.89
N ALA A 371 6.58 -11.46 -3.22
CA ALA A 371 7.76 -11.36 -4.09
C ALA A 371 8.33 -9.94 -4.06
N LYS A 372 7.48 -8.91 -4.09
CA LYS A 372 7.89 -7.50 -4.07
C LYS A 372 8.49 -7.09 -2.72
N ALA A 373 7.87 -7.46 -1.61
CA ALA A 373 8.41 -7.20 -0.28
C ALA A 373 9.72 -7.96 -0.02
N GLN A 374 9.83 -9.20 -0.50
CA GLN A 374 11.05 -9.99 -0.39
C GLN A 374 12.21 -9.37 -1.19
N LEU A 375 11.96 -8.90 -2.42
CA LEU A 375 12.97 -8.20 -3.22
C LEU A 375 13.51 -6.96 -2.48
N ILE A 376 12.62 -6.16 -1.89
CA ILE A 376 13.02 -4.97 -1.11
C ILE A 376 13.89 -5.39 0.09
N SER A 377 13.45 -6.41 0.84
CA SER A 377 14.18 -6.91 2.00
C SER A 377 15.56 -7.48 1.63
N ASP A 378 15.64 -8.31 0.59
CA ASP A 378 16.89 -8.91 0.13
C ASP A 378 17.86 -7.85 -0.41
N ALA A 379 17.35 -6.86 -1.15
CA ALA A 379 18.14 -5.75 -1.63
C ALA A 379 18.70 -4.95 -0.46
N PHE A 380 17.87 -4.56 0.50
CA PHE A 380 18.29 -3.88 1.72
C PHE A 380 19.47 -4.60 2.40
N PHE A 381 19.38 -5.92 2.56
CA PHE A 381 20.46 -6.68 3.17
C PHE A 381 21.69 -6.88 2.29
N THR A 382 21.51 -7.06 0.98
CA THR A 382 22.62 -7.09 0.02
C THR A 382 23.43 -5.80 0.09
N TRP A 383 22.74 -4.66 0.17
CA TRP A 383 23.36 -3.35 0.33
C TRP A 383 24.07 -3.18 1.65
N LEU A 384 23.64 -3.83 2.74
CA LEU A 384 24.37 -3.84 4.01
C LEU A 384 25.61 -4.74 3.94
N ALA A 385 25.46 -5.94 3.37
CA ALA A 385 26.46 -6.99 3.41
C ALA A 385 27.71 -6.71 2.58
N LEU A 386 27.54 -5.98 1.49
CA LEU A 386 28.62 -5.61 0.58
C LEU A 386 29.00 -4.13 0.77
N THR A 387 30.24 -3.81 0.40
CA THR A 387 30.74 -2.43 0.43
C THR A 387 30.25 -1.64 -0.80
N PRO A 388 30.05 -0.31 -0.69
CA PRO A 388 29.50 0.49 -1.78
C PRO A 388 30.24 0.42 -3.12
N ASP A 389 31.54 0.18 -3.13
CA ASP A 389 32.36 0.03 -4.35
C ASP A 389 31.95 -1.17 -5.23
N LYS A 390 31.11 -2.09 -4.72
CA LYS A 390 30.60 -3.24 -5.47
C LYS A 390 29.29 -2.97 -6.21
N PHE A 391 28.66 -1.82 -5.98
CA PHE A 391 27.28 -1.55 -6.42
C PHE A 391 27.20 -1.00 -7.84
N TRP A 392 27.83 -1.68 -8.78
CA TRP A 392 27.79 -1.31 -10.19
C TRP A 392 27.73 -2.55 -11.07
N VAL A 393 27.23 -2.34 -12.29
CA VAL A 393 27.16 -3.33 -13.36
C VAL A 393 27.56 -2.69 -14.68
N ASN A 394 27.98 -3.50 -15.64
CA ASN A 394 28.50 -3.03 -16.92
C ASN A 394 28.25 -4.07 -18.02
N LEU A 395 27.60 -3.63 -19.10
CA LEU A 395 27.47 -4.34 -20.37
C LEU A 395 28.29 -3.60 -21.43
N ASN A 396 29.62 -3.73 -21.33
CA ASN A 396 30.57 -3.29 -22.35
C ASN A 396 31.21 -4.54 -22.99
N PRO A 397 31.04 -4.80 -24.30
CA PRO A 397 31.55 -6.01 -24.94
C PRO A 397 33.07 -6.14 -24.90
N ASP A 398 33.79 -5.04 -24.72
CA ASP A 398 35.26 -5.00 -24.58
C ASP A 398 35.75 -5.39 -23.19
N GLU A 399 34.85 -5.49 -22.19
CA GLU A 399 35.21 -5.75 -20.80
C GLU A 399 34.49 -7.01 -20.24
N PRO A 400 34.68 -8.20 -20.84
CA PRO A 400 33.99 -9.43 -20.41
C PRO A 400 34.29 -9.86 -18.97
N ASP A 401 35.44 -9.47 -18.43
CA ASP A 401 35.83 -9.76 -17.04
C ASP A 401 35.30 -8.72 -16.03
N ARG A 402 34.69 -7.64 -16.51
CA ARG A 402 34.21 -6.51 -15.70
C ARG A 402 32.70 -6.30 -15.88
N ILE A 403 31.93 -7.38 -15.76
CA ILE A 403 30.45 -7.33 -15.82
C ILE A 403 29.88 -6.72 -14.53
N MET A 404 30.30 -7.25 -13.38
CA MET A 404 29.94 -6.81 -12.03
C MET A 404 30.70 -7.64 -10.98
N ASP A 405 30.66 -7.24 -9.71
CA ASP A 405 31.18 -8.05 -8.61
C ASP A 405 30.52 -9.45 -8.55
N ALA A 406 31.32 -10.49 -8.35
CA ALA A 406 30.86 -11.88 -8.41
C ALA A 406 29.92 -12.29 -7.28
N LYS A 407 30.03 -11.66 -6.10
CA LYS A 407 29.08 -11.89 -5.00
C LYS A 407 27.80 -11.11 -5.24
N PHE A 408 27.91 -9.86 -5.68
CA PHE A 408 26.73 -9.06 -6.02
C PHE A 408 25.91 -9.73 -7.13
N GLY A 409 26.56 -10.33 -8.13
CA GLY A 409 25.92 -11.10 -9.21
C GLY A 409 25.20 -12.38 -8.77
N LYS A 410 25.28 -12.79 -7.50
CA LYS A 410 24.52 -13.91 -6.94
C LYS A 410 23.23 -13.48 -6.23
N THR A 411 22.88 -12.20 -6.29
CA THR A 411 21.73 -11.61 -5.59
C THR A 411 20.70 -11.07 -6.58
N ASP A 412 19.43 -11.01 -6.18
CA ASP A 412 18.38 -10.37 -6.98
C ASP A 412 18.64 -8.87 -7.18
N ALA A 413 19.26 -8.17 -6.24
CA ALA A 413 19.63 -6.77 -6.41
C ALA A 413 20.63 -6.58 -7.57
N GLY A 414 21.66 -7.42 -7.61
CA GLY A 414 22.64 -7.41 -8.70
C GLY A 414 22.04 -7.76 -10.05
N ARG A 415 21.17 -8.78 -10.10
CA ARG A 415 20.40 -9.13 -11.30
C ARG A 415 19.56 -7.96 -11.81
N VAL A 416 18.79 -7.32 -10.93
CA VAL A 416 17.90 -6.20 -11.29
C VAL A 416 18.70 -5.05 -11.91
N LEU A 417 19.89 -4.73 -11.39
CA LEU A 417 20.75 -3.70 -11.98
C LEU A 417 21.19 -4.08 -13.40
N LEU A 418 21.69 -5.30 -13.60
CA LEU A 418 22.22 -5.72 -14.91
C LEU A 418 21.11 -5.87 -15.96
N GLU A 419 19.93 -6.37 -15.58
CA GLU A 419 18.75 -6.40 -16.45
C GLU A 419 18.27 -4.99 -16.83
N ALA A 420 18.28 -4.06 -15.86
CA ALA A 420 17.90 -2.68 -16.13
C ALA A 420 18.88 -1.97 -17.09
N ASP A 421 20.16 -2.32 -17.05
CA ASP A 421 21.13 -1.80 -18.02
C ASP A 421 20.80 -2.24 -19.46
N LEU A 422 20.49 -3.52 -19.65
CA LEU A 422 20.06 -4.02 -20.97
C LEU A 422 18.77 -3.33 -21.42
N GLN A 423 17.78 -3.22 -20.53
CA GLN A 423 16.52 -2.56 -20.82
C GLN A 423 16.71 -1.07 -21.16
N MET A 424 17.62 -0.37 -20.49
CA MET A 424 17.95 1.02 -20.77
C MET A 424 18.54 1.21 -22.16
N LYS A 425 19.41 0.29 -22.60
CA LYS A 425 19.94 0.31 -23.97
C LYS A 425 18.82 0.11 -25.00
N HIS A 426 17.88 -0.80 -24.78
CA HIS A 426 16.71 -0.95 -25.66
C HIS A 426 15.85 0.31 -25.71
N ASP A 427 15.59 0.94 -24.57
CA ASP A 427 14.81 2.17 -24.51
C ASP A 427 15.55 3.37 -25.14
N PHE A 428 16.89 3.40 -25.06
CA PHE A 428 17.74 4.37 -25.75
C PHE A 428 17.65 4.20 -27.26
N TYR A 429 17.75 2.96 -27.76
CA TYR A 429 17.52 2.66 -29.18
C TYR A 429 16.11 3.06 -29.62
N LYS A 430 15.08 2.74 -28.83
CA LYS A 430 13.70 3.13 -29.14
C LYS A 430 13.50 4.66 -29.19
N ALA A 431 14.17 5.41 -28.31
CA ALA A 431 14.08 6.87 -28.32
C ALA A 431 14.73 7.50 -29.58
N MET A 432 15.70 6.81 -30.16
CA MET A 432 16.35 7.21 -31.42
C MET A 432 15.63 6.73 -32.67
N ASP A 433 14.54 5.96 -32.56
CA ASP A 433 13.87 5.35 -33.71
C ASP A 433 13.37 6.42 -34.73
N PRO A 434 13.90 6.45 -35.97
CA PRO A 434 13.56 7.44 -36.99
C PRO A 434 12.10 7.38 -37.46
N ASP A 435 11.34 6.34 -37.11
CA ASP A 435 9.89 6.31 -37.39
C ASP A 435 9.09 7.16 -36.40
N THR A 436 9.67 7.50 -35.25
CA THR A 436 9.05 8.33 -34.20
C THR A 436 9.35 9.83 -34.40
N ASP A 437 8.46 10.70 -33.90
CA ASP A 437 8.66 12.15 -33.98
C ASP A 437 9.90 12.65 -33.21
N LEU A 438 10.28 11.95 -32.13
CA LEU A 438 11.51 12.27 -31.40
C LEU A 438 12.73 11.86 -32.23
N GLY A 439 12.77 10.62 -32.75
CA GLY A 439 13.87 10.13 -33.55
C GLY A 439 14.08 10.92 -34.84
N LYS A 440 13.01 11.30 -35.57
CA LYS A 440 13.12 12.17 -36.76
C LYS A 440 13.85 13.46 -36.47
N ARG A 441 13.46 14.15 -35.39
CA ARG A 441 14.11 15.41 -34.98
C ARG A 441 15.53 15.16 -34.49
N TYR A 442 15.77 14.07 -33.78
CA TYR A 442 17.09 13.68 -33.29
C TYR A 442 18.07 13.50 -34.46
N TRP A 443 17.74 12.63 -35.42
CA TRP A 443 18.59 12.37 -36.59
C TRP A 443 18.80 13.61 -37.46
N ALA A 444 17.80 14.49 -37.56
CA ALA A 444 17.92 15.76 -38.29
C ALA A 444 18.85 16.76 -37.61
N ALA A 445 18.97 16.72 -36.27
CA ALA A 445 19.75 17.66 -35.47
C ALA A 445 21.24 17.27 -35.31
N LEU A 446 21.60 16.02 -35.64
CA LEU A 446 22.99 15.56 -35.56
C LEU A 446 23.90 16.32 -36.54
N PRO A 447 25.20 16.50 -36.20
CA PRO A 447 26.18 17.01 -37.15
C PRO A 447 26.26 16.06 -38.35
N LYS A 448 26.64 16.59 -39.51
CA LYS A 448 26.65 15.83 -40.77
C LYS A 448 28.04 15.75 -41.36
N GLN A 449 28.46 14.56 -41.76
CA GLN A 449 29.61 14.33 -42.63
C GLN A 449 29.11 13.85 -43.99
N ASN A 450 29.53 14.50 -45.08
CA ASN A 450 29.08 14.17 -46.45
C ASN A 450 27.55 14.12 -46.61
N GLY A 451 26.83 14.99 -45.89
CA GLY A 451 25.36 15.05 -45.92
C GLY A 451 24.64 14.04 -45.02
N TYR A 452 25.37 13.12 -44.37
CA TYR A 452 24.81 12.07 -43.52
C TYR A 452 25.02 12.36 -42.02
N PRO A 453 24.06 12.02 -41.13
CA PRO A 453 24.22 12.18 -39.69
C PRO A 453 25.49 11.49 -39.17
N CYS A 454 26.17 12.11 -38.22
CA CYS A 454 27.42 11.64 -37.66
C CYS A 454 27.40 11.73 -36.12
N MET A 455 27.79 10.65 -35.45
CA MET A 455 27.86 10.56 -33.99
C MET A 455 28.87 9.48 -33.56
N PRO A 456 29.46 9.59 -32.36
CA PRO A 456 30.34 8.55 -31.82
C PRO A 456 29.53 7.36 -31.27
N GLY A 457 30.22 6.28 -30.91
CA GLY A 457 29.67 5.30 -29.96
C GLY A 457 29.40 5.95 -28.60
N LEU A 458 28.49 5.38 -27.82
CA LEU A 458 27.98 5.98 -26.59
C LEU A 458 28.10 5.05 -25.40
N ARG A 459 28.56 5.58 -24.27
CA ARG A 459 28.40 4.97 -22.95
C ARG A 459 27.23 5.63 -22.24
N ASN A 460 26.24 4.83 -21.89
CA ASN A 460 25.07 5.25 -21.13
C ASN A 460 25.02 4.50 -19.81
N TRP A 461 24.74 5.19 -18.70
CA TRP A 461 24.53 4.52 -17.43
C TRP A 461 23.48 5.20 -16.56
N ILE A 462 22.78 4.39 -15.78
CA ILE A 462 21.86 4.86 -14.75
C ILE A 462 22.64 5.05 -13.45
N GLU A 463 22.39 6.14 -12.75
CA GLU A 463 22.93 6.39 -11.41
C GLU A 463 21.91 7.08 -10.50
N PRO A 464 22.07 7.02 -9.17
CA PRO A 464 21.30 7.82 -8.22
C PRO A 464 21.36 9.32 -8.51
N LYS A 465 20.18 9.94 -8.61
CA LYS A 465 20.03 11.38 -8.38
C LYS A 465 19.78 11.61 -6.89
N THR A 466 20.03 12.83 -6.41
CA THR A 466 19.90 13.20 -4.99
C THR A 466 18.54 12.79 -4.43
N ALA A 467 18.56 11.81 -3.51
CA ALA A 467 17.37 11.36 -2.81
C ALA A 467 16.87 12.46 -1.86
N GLN A 468 15.57 12.68 -1.81
CA GLN A 468 14.94 13.55 -0.85
C GLN A 468 14.50 12.71 0.35
N VAL A 469 15.03 13.02 1.53
CA VAL A 469 14.75 12.27 2.75
C VAL A 469 14.45 13.22 3.90
N ARG A 470 13.76 12.73 4.93
CA ARG A 470 13.65 13.41 6.22
C ARG A 470 14.15 12.49 7.31
N GLU A 471 15.22 12.86 7.99
CA GLU A 471 15.56 12.20 9.25
C GLU A 471 14.87 12.91 10.42
N GLN A 472 14.01 12.19 11.14
CA GLN A 472 13.27 12.71 12.29
C GLN A 472 12.78 11.56 13.17
N ASP A 473 12.60 11.84 14.46
CA ASP A 473 12.02 10.89 15.44
C ASP A 473 12.80 9.57 15.52
N GLY A 474 14.10 9.64 15.21
CA GLY A 474 14.99 8.49 15.16
C GLY A 474 14.87 7.63 13.91
N GLY A 475 14.03 7.95 12.94
CA GLY A 475 13.94 7.24 11.66
C GLY A 475 14.31 8.09 10.46
N ILE A 476 14.17 7.51 9.27
CA ILE A 476 14.27 8.19 7.98
C ILE A 476 13.00 7.96 7.15
N TYR A 477 12.37 9.04 6.73
CA TYR A 477 11.32 9.06 5.71
C TYR A 477 11.98 9.25 4.35
N ILE A 478 11.71 8.34 3.42
CA ILE A 478 12.25 8.37 2.05
C ILE A 478 11.18 8.97 1.15
N LEU A 479 11.35 10.22 0.74
CA LEU A 479 10.30 11.00 0.07
C LEU A 479 10.36 10.85 -1.44
N ASP A 480 11.57 10.90 -1.99
CA ASP A 480 11.82 10.72 -3.41
C ASP A 480 13.21 10.12 -3.64
N THR A 481 13.29 9.22 -4.62
CA THR A 481 14.51 8.49 -4.99
C THR A 481 14.64 8.47 -6.50
N PRO A 482 14.88 9.63 -7.13
CA PRO A 482 14.95 9.73 -8.57
C PRO A 482 16.25 9.10 -9.09
N LEU A 483 16.18 8.54 -10.29
CA LEU A 483 17.33 8.04 -11.03
C LEU A 483 17.71 9.02 -12.14
N ARG A 484 19.00 9.15 -12.39
CA ARG A 484 19.58 9.96 -13.47
C ARG A 484 20.13 9.05 -14.56
N LEU A 485 19.92 9.44 -15.82
CA LEU A 485 20.64 8.84 -16.95
C LEU A 485 21.81 9.74 -17.33
N LYS A 486 22.98 9.13 -17.51
CA LYS A 486 24.18 9.78 -18.03
C LYS A 486 24.55 9.17 -19.37
N SER A 487 25.05 10.00 -20.26
CA SER A 487 25.54 9.62 -21.58
C SER A 487 26.87 10.32 -21.85
N THR A 488 27.80 9.64 -22.50
CA THR A 488 29.04 10.23 -23.00
C THR A 488 29.55 9.46 -24.21
N ALA A 489 30.35 10.10 -25.06
CA ALA A 489 31.02 9.44 -26.17
C ALA A 489 32.00 8.37 -25.65
N GLN A 490 31.97 7.18 -26.24
CA GLN A 490 32.94 6.11 -25.98
C GLN A 490 33.19 5.31 -27.26
N THR A 491 34.47 5.07 -27.55
CA THR A 491 34.91 4.15 -28.60
C THR A 491 35.00 2.73 -28.06
N THR A 492 34.64 1.77 -28.90
CA THR A 492 34.74 0.34 -28.62
C THR A 492 35.64 -0.33 -29.66
N ILE A 493 36.26 -1.44 -29.27
CA ILE A 493 37.15 -2.25 -30.13
C ILE A 493 36.37 -3.41 -30.75
N THR A 494 35.40 -3.96 -30.01
CA THR A 494 34.53 -5.03 -30.51
C THR A 494 33.73 -4.50 -31.71
N PRO A 495 33.88 -5.13 -32.90
CA PRO A 495 33.09 -4.76 -34.07
C PRO A 495 31.64 -5.19 -33.88
N GLY A 496 30.69 -4.41 -34.38
CA GLY A 496 29.30 -4.85 -34.47
C GLY A 496 28.84 -5.02 -35.93
N PRO A 497 27.55 -5.26 -36.21
CA PRO A 497 27.09 -5.51 -37.57
C PRO A 497 27.10 -4.22 -38.41
N GLY A 498 27.84 -4.25 -39.51
CA GLY A 498 27.86 -3.17 -40.49
C GLY A 498 28.97 -2.16 -40.27
N THR A 499 28.85 -1.01 -40.92
CA THR A 499 29.88 0.03 -40.92
C THR A 499 29.54 1.09 -39.87
N PRO A 500 30.52 1.57 -39.08
CA PRO A 500 30.33 2.72 -38.21
C PRO A 500 29.72 3.90 -38.97
N ILE A 501 28.81 4.63 -38.33
CA ILE A 501 28.09 5.75 -38.96
C ILE A 501 29.03 6.83 -39.52
N CYS A 502 30.13 7.11 -38.81
CA CYS A 502 31.20 8.02 -39.21
C CYS A 502 32.37 7.91 -38.22
N THR A 503 33.43 8.69 -38.46
CA THR A 503 34.48 8.97 -37.45
C THR A 503 34.42 10.47 -37.11
N PRO A 504 33.68 10.88 -36.06
CA PRO A 504 33.52 12.29 -35.74
C PRO A 504 34.81 12.88 -35.17
N ASN A 505 35.12 14.13 -35.51
CA ASN A 505 36.13 14.90 -34.79
C ASN A 505 35.60 15.38 -33.42
N GLU A 506 36.44 16.09 -32.65
CA GLU A 506 36.06 16.55 -31.30
C GLU A 506 34.86 17.51 -31.31
N ALA A 507 34.80 18.44 -32.28
CA ALA A 507 33.71 19.40 -32.37
C ALA A 507 32.37 18.73 -32.73
N GLU A 508 32.41 17.77 -33.66
CA GLU A 508 31.26 16.94 -34.04
C GLU A 508 30.81 16.06 -32.88
N THR A 509 31.75 15.43 -32.16
CA THR A 509 31.47 14.64 -30.95
C THR A 509 30.74 15.48 -29.91
N LYS A 510 31.23 16.70 -29.62
CA LYS A 510 30.56 17.64 -28.70
C LYS A 510 29.19 18.09 -29.19
N ALA A 511 29.04 18.30 -30.51
CA ALA A 511 27.75 18.67 -31.10
C ALA A 511 26.72 17.55 -31.01
N ALA A 512 27.10 16.31 -31.37
CA ALA A 512 26.26 15.14 -31.22
C ALA A 512 25.88 14.89 -29.76
N GLN A 513 26.83 15.04 -28.82
CA GLN A 513 26.54 14.89 -27.39
C GLN A 513 25.49 15.90 -26.91
N ARG A 514 25.55 17.17 -27.33
CA ARG A 514 24.51 18.16 -26.99
C ARG A 514 23.13 17.75 -27.47
N VAL A 515 23.03 17.19 -28.68
CA VAL A 515 21.76 16.69 -29.23
C VAL A 515 21.22 15.53 -28.38
N ILE A 516 22.09 14.57 -28.02
CA ILE A 516 21.74 13.44 -27.16
C ILE A 516 21.25 13.92 -25.78
N ASP A 517 21.98 14.83 -25.14
CA ASP A 517 21.67 15.36 -23.81
C ASP A 517 20.36 16.15 -23.79
N GLN A 518 20.03 16.84 -24.88
CA GLN A 518 18.81 17.66 -24.98
C GLN A 518 17.57 16.84 -25.38
N MET A 519 17.74 15.76 -26.15
CA MET A 519 16.62 15.08 -26.79
C MET A 519 16.39 13.66 -26.28
N ILE A 520 17.45 12.86 -26.18
CA ILE A 520 17.35 11.42 -25.89
C ILE A 520 17.41 11.18 -24.38
N VAL A 521 18.41 11.75 -23.70
CA VAL A 521 18.62 11.55 -22.26
C VAL A 521 17.36 11.87 -21.44
N PRO A 522 16.66 13.02 -21.63
CA PRO A 522 15.47 13.32 -20.83
C PRO A 522 14.29 12.36 -21.10
N ALA A 523 14.15 11.87 -22.34
CA ALA A 523 13.08 10.94 -22.70
C ALA A 523 13.29 9.56 -22.08
N VAL A 524 14.53 9.06 -22.09
CA VAL A 524 14.88 7.77 -21.49
C VAL A 524 14.91 7.89 -19.96
N GLU A 525 15.43 8.97 -19.37
CA GLU A 525 15.38 9.22 -17.92
C GLU A 525 13.93 9.25 -17.40
N LYS A 526 13.01 9.89 -18.14
CA LYS A 526 11.59 9.83 -17.80
C LYS A 526 11.05 8.40 -17.82
N THR A 527 11.43 7.61 -18.82
CA THR A 527 11.04 6.20 -18.92
C THR A 527 11.57 5.39 -17.73
N ILE A 528 12.84 5.56 -17.36
CA ILE A 528 13.46 4.92 -16.19
C ILE A 528 12.71 5.25 -14.89
N ASN A 529 12.25 6.49 -14.72
CA ASN A 529 11.60 6.92 -13.48
C ASN A 529 10.10 6.58 -13.41
N THR A 530 9.43 6.32 -14.55
CA THR A 530 7.96 6.20 -14.58
C THR A 530 7.44 4.88 -15.11
N ALA A 531 8.18 4.21 -15.99
CA ALA A 531 7.67 3.02 -16.67
C ALA A 531 7.71 1.78 -15.75
N PRO A 532 6.73 0.85 -15.86
CA PRO A 532 6.63 -0.32 -15.00
C PRO A 532 7.85 -1.27 -15.07
N GLN A 533 8.52 -1.39 -16.22
CA GLN A 533 9.67 -2.28 -16.38
C GLN A 533 10.89 -1.90 -15.52
N TYR A 534 10.96 -0.65 -15.04
CA TYR A 534 11.99 -0.19 -14.09
C TYR A 534 11.52 -0.14 -12.63
N ALA A 535 10.30 -0.63 -12.32
CA ALA A 535 9.77 -0.55 -10.96
C ALA A 535 10.65 -1.29 -9.94
N ASP A 536 11.22 -2.44 -10.33
CA ASP A 536 12.12 -3.20 -9.46
C ASP A 536 13.48 -2.50 -9.27
N LEU A 537 14.01 -1.80 -10.30
CA LEU A 537 15.20 -0.96 -10.15
C LEU A 537 14.97 0.16 -9.12
N ARG A 538 13.81 0.84 -9.20
CA ARG A 538 13.44 1.89 -8.25
C ARG A 538 13.33 1.35 -6.82
N ARG A 539 12.66 0.21 -6.60
CA ARG A 539 12.61 -0.49 -5.29
C ARG A 539 13.99 -0.78 -4.72
N VAL A 540 14.87 -1.32 -5.57
CA VAL A 540 16.23 -1.70 -5.21
C VAL A 540 17.05 -0.45 -4.83
N TYR A 541 16.87 0.67 -5.54
CA TYR A 541 17.46 1.96 -5.15
C TYR A 541 16.88 2.50 -3.83
N THR A 542 15.57 2.46 -3.63
CA THR A 542 14.96 2.91 -2.36
C THR A 542 15.48 2.10 -1.18
N ALA A 543 15.61 0.78 -1.32
CA ALA A 543 16.21 -0.09 -0.31
C ALA A 543 17.68 0.28 0.00
N ARG A 544 18.44 0.78 -0.99
CA ARG A 544 19.81 1.27 -0.82
C ARG A 544 19.85 2.48 0.12
N VAL A 545 18.85 3.37 0.07
CA VAL A 545 18.71 4.55 0.96
C VAL A 545 18.44 4.13 2.39
N ALA A 546 17.51 3.20 2.59
CA ALA A 546 17.25 2.63 3.91
C ALA A 546 18.49 1.90 4.48
N ALA A 547 19.18 1.10 3.67
CA ALA A 547 20.38 0.38 4.10
C ALA A 547 21.52 1.31 4.50
N GLU A 548 21.73 2.41 3.77
CA GLU A 548 22.74 3.40 4.14
C GLU A 548 22.43 4.06 5.47
N TYR A 549 21.16 4.42 5.69
CA TYR A 549 20.74 4.99 6.97
C TYR A 549 21.09 4.06 8.12
N ILE A 550 20.81 2.75 7.99
CA ILE A 550 21.15 1.74 9.00
C ILE A 550 22.66 1.60 9.18
N ARG A 551 23.44 1.56 8.10
CA ARG A 551 24.92 1.59 8.17
C ARG A 551 25.42 2.81 8.95
N GLN A 552 24.87 3.99 8.68
CA GLN A 552 25.25 5.23 9.35
C GLN A 552 24.83 5.27 10.82
N GLN A 553 23.69 4.66 11.18
CA GLN A 553 23.30 4.52 12.59
C GLN A 553 24.20 3.52 13.32
N ASP A 554 24.54 2.40 12.67
CA ASP A 554 25.40 1.36 13.22
C ASP A 554 26.83 1.86 13.49
N ALA A 555 27.38 2.68 12.59
CA ALA A 555 28.68 3.32 12.75
C ALA A 555 28.74 4.24 13.99
N LYS A 556 27.61 4.80 14.44
CA LYS A 556 27.52 5.59 15.67
C LYS A 556 27.37 4.70 16.90
N THR A 557 26.57 3.65 16.80
CA THR A 557 26.32 2.70 17.88
C THR A 557 25.93 1.36 17.28
N PRO A 558 26.66 0.27 17.58
CA PRO A 558 26.37 -1.05 17.02
C PRO A 558 24.92 -1.49 17.24
N THR A 559 24.30 -1.99 16.18
CA THR A 559 22.91 -2.41 16.10
C THR A 559 22.80 -3.93 15.94
N ASP A 560 21.58 -4.45 15.83
CA ASP A 560 21.36 -5.86 15.48
C ASP A 560 21.80 -6.21 14.04
N TYR A 561 22.03 -5.20 13.18
CA TYR A 561 22.52 -5.37 11.82
C TYR A 561 24.05 -5.40 11.73
N HIS A 562 24.77 -5.07 12.80
CA HIS A 562 26.24 -4.90 12.82
C HIS A 562 26.99 -6.06 12.18
N LYS A 563 26.60 -7.30 12.48
CA LYS A 563 27.25 -8.52 11.96
C LYS A 563 27.13 -8.70 10.45
N ILE A 564 26.12 -8.08 9.83
CA ILE A 564 25.92 -8.15 8.38
C ILE A 564 26.78 -7.10 7.69
N ILE A 565 26.89 -5.91 8.27
CA ILE A 565 27.45 -4.75 7.58
C ILE A 565 28.87 -5.05 7.11
N ASN A 566 29.08 -4.97 5.79
CA ASN A 566 30.33 -5.26 5.11
C ASN A 566 30.90 -6.67 5.38
N SER A 567 30.07 -7.65 5.76
CA SER A 567 30.50 -9.04 6.01
C SER A 567 31.01 -9.74 4.76
N GLY A 568 30.61 -9.26 3.57
CA GLY A 568 30.86 -9.92 2.31
C GLY A 568 30.07 -11.22 2.12
N ASP A 569 29.12 -11.55 3.00
CA ASP A 569 28.28 -12.74 2.91
C ASP A 569 26.86 -12.38 2.45
N VAL A 570 26.51 -12.83 1.25
CA VAL A 570 25.17 -12.64 0.65
C VAL A 570 24.40 -13.95 0.50
N SER A 571 24.90 -15.05 1.08
CA SER A 571 24.33 -16.40 0.91
C SER A 571 22.87 -16.52 1.35
N ARG A 572 22.42 -15.64 2.27
CA ARG A 572 21.03 -15.56 2.77
C ARG A 572 20.06 -14.85 1.83
N TRP A 573 20.57 -14.10 0.85
CA TRP A 573 19.78 -13.32 -0.12
C TRP A 573 20.17 -13.70 -1.56
N PRO A 574 20.04 -14.99 -1.92
CA PRO A 574 20.39 -15.46 -3.25
C PRO A 574 19.35 -14.99 -4.28
N LEU A 575 19.65 -15.21 -5.56
CA LEU A 575 18.64 -15.22 -6.62
C LEU A 575 17.47 -16.13 -6.24
N ARG A 576 16.27 -15.55 -6.10
CA ARG A 576 15.05 -16.28 -5.75
C ARG A 576 14.25 -16.66 -6.99
N ALA A 577 13.27 -17.55 -6.80
CA ALA A 577 12.33 -17.95 -7.85
C ALA A 577 11.67 -16.73 -8.53
N PRO A 578 11.59 -16.71 -9.88
CA PRO A 578 12.00 -17.75 -10.84
C PRO A 578 13.46 -17.64 -11.34
N ASN A 579 14.29 -16.79 -10.72
CA ASN A 579 15.59 -16.36 -11.25
C ASN A 579 16.77 -17.20 -10.73
N GLN A 580 16.56 -18.36 -10.10
CA GLN A 580 17.66 -19.12 -9.48
C GLN A 580 18.71 -19.59 -10.49
N ASN A 581 18.33 -19.71 -11.76
CA ASN A 581 19.20 -20.12 -12.86
C ASN A 581 19.74 -18.93 -13.68
N TRP A 582 19.44 -17.70 -13.26
CA TRP A 582 19.97 -16.51 -13.91
C TRP A 582 21.48 -16.40 -13.71
N THR A 583 22.22 -16.02 -14.74
CA THR A 583 23.66 -15.73 -14.63
C THR A 583 24.01 -14.43 -15.34
N ARG A 584 24.95 -13.68 -14.76
CA ARG A 584 25.47 -12.43 -15.36
C ARG A 584 26.15 -12.71 -16.71
N GLU A 585 26.81 -13.85 -16.85
CA GLU A 585 27.48 -14.27 -18.09
C GLU A 585 26.48 -14.55 -19.21
N ALA A 586 25.33 -15.17 -18.91
CA ALA A 586 24.28 -15.40 -19.91
C ALA A 586 23.69 -14.08 -20.42
N LEU A 587 23.41 -13.13 -19.52
CA LEU A 587 22.91 -11.81 -19.92
C LEU A 587 23.98 -11.01 -20.70
N PHE A 588 25.23 -11.05 -20.26
CA PHE A 588 26.35 -10.44 -20.98
C PHE A 588 26.50 -11.03 -22.39
N ASN A 589 26.49 -12.35 -22.54
CA ASN A 589 26.58 -13.02 -23.83
C ASN A 589 25.38 -12.68 -24.73
N LYS A 590 24.17 -12.60 -24.15
CA LYS A 590 22.98 -12.11 -24.87
C LYS A 590 23.21 -10.69 -25.40
N TYR A 591 23.71 -9.79 -24.56
CA TYR A 591 23.97 -8.42 -24.98
C TYR A 591 25.11 -8.32 -26.01
N ARG A 592 26.19 -9.08 -25.82
CA ARG A 592 27.28 -9.16 -26.80
C ARG A 592 26.76 -9.63 -28.15
N TYR A 593 25.87 -10.62 -28.17
CA TYR A 593 25.21 -11.05 -29.41
C TYR A 593 24.38 -9.93 -30.05
N ILE A 594 23.54 -9.24 -29.28
CA ILE A 594 22.79 -8.05 -29.73
C ILE A 594 23.73 -6.99 -30.32
N TYR A 595 24.84 -6.74 -29.65
CA TYR A 595 25.84 -5.77 -30.08
C TYR A 595 26.55 -6.20 -31.37
N THR A 596 26.88 -7.48 -31.55
CA THR A 596 27.66 -7.99 -32.70
C THR A 596 26.82 -8.46 -33.89
N HIS A 597 25.53 -8.70 -33.71
CA HIS A 597 24.61 -9.12 -34.79
C HIS A 597 23.50 -8.12 -35.07
N GLY A 598 23.24 -7.20 -34.13
CA GLY A 598 22.24 -6.15 -34.27
C GLY A 598 20.86 -6.64 -33.87
N GLU A 599 20.16 -5.83 -33.10
CA GLU A 599 18.72 -5.99 -32.82
C GLU A 599 17.92 -4.80 -33.36
N PHE A 600 18.56 -3.62 -33.47
CA PHE A 600 17.95 -2.38 -33.90
C PHE A 600 18.64 -1.88 -35.17
N GLU A 601 17.99 -2.05 -36.32
CA GLU A 601 18.43 -1.50 -37.60
C GLU A 601 17.63 -0.24 -37.93
N TYR A 602 18.31 0.89 -38.16
CA TYR A 602 17.66 2.13 -38.58
C TYR A 602 17.78 2.34 -40.08
N LYS A 603 16.63 2.51 -40.74
CA LYS A 603 16.57 3.07 -42.09
C LYS A 603 16.65 4.58 -41.98
N ILE A 604 17.87 5.12 -41.94
CA ILE A 604 18.04 6.57 -42.00
C ILE A 604 18.07 7.02 -43.48
N PRO A 605 17.77 8.29 -43.80
CA PRO A 605 17.87 8.84 -45.15
C PRO A 605 19.30 8.90 -45.74
N ALA A 606 20.26 8.19 -45.14
CA ALA A 606 21.56 7.91 -45.73
C ALA A 606 21.47 6.66 -46.61
N ASN A 607 22.37 6.49 -47.58
CA ASN A 607 22.41 5.32 -48.47
C ASN A 607 22.82 4.01 -47.73
N GLY A 608 22.08 3.58 -46.69
CA GLY A 608 22.31 2.31 -46.00
C GLY A 608 21.75 2.24 -44.57
N THR A 609 21.84 1.04 -43.99
CA THR A 609 21.60 0.77 -42.56
C THR A 609 22.80 1.29 -41.76
N VAL A 610 22.57 2.15 -40.77
CA VAL A 610 23.65 2.66 -39.89
C VAL A 610 23.68 1.96 -38.55
N GLN A 611 24.89 1.81 -38.01
CA GLN A 611 25.12 1.19 -36.74
C GLN A 611 25.25 2.20 -35.59
N VAL A 612 24.54 1.95 -34.49
CA VAL A 612 24.65 2.70 -33.23
C VAL A 612 25.19 1.79 -32.13
N TYR A 613 26.37 2.13 -31.61
CA TYR A 613 27.01 1.39 -30.52
C TYR A 613 26.65 2.01 -29.18
N LEU A 614 26.01 1.22 -28.31
CA LEU A 614 25.77 1.59 -26.93
C LEU A 614 26.62 0.69 -26.03
N VAL A 615 27.13 1.21 -24.92
CA VAL A 615 27.77 0.46 -23.83
C VAL A 615 27.39 1.11 -22.50
N GLY A 616 27.85 0.57 -21.38
CA GLY A 616 27.69 1.20 -20.07
C GLY A 616 26.92 0.31 -19.09
N GLY A 617 26.17 0.88 -18.15
CA GLY A 617 25.82 0.15 -16.93
C GLY A 617 24.76 0.77 -16.03
N VAL A 618 24.75 0.30 -14.78
CA VAL A 618 24.11 0.99 -13.65
C VAL A 618 25.16 1.14 -12.56
N ASP A 619 25.29 2.33 -11.99
CA ASP A 619 26.23 2.63 -10.90
C ASP A 619 25.48 3.22 -9.70
N MET A 620 25.35 2.43 -8.64
CA MET A 620 24.72 2.77 -7.35
C MET A 620 25.76 2.85 -6.23
N SER A 621 27.05 2.96 -6.57
CA SER A 621 28.14 3.08 -5.58
C SER A 621 28.05 4.36 -4.76
N LYS A 622 27.51 5.42 -5.37
CA LYS A 622 27.23 6.71 -4.73
C LYS A 622 25.78 6.81 -4.31
N GLN A 623 25.53 7.58 -3.26
CA GLN A 623 24.18 7.89 -2.82
C GLN A 623 24.08 9.34 -2.34
N PRO A 624 23.91 10.29 -3.27
CA PRO A 624 23.60 11.66 -2.88
C PRO A 624 22.25 11.69 -2.16
N LYS A 625 22.18 12.37 -1.01
CA LYS A 625 20.93 12.61 -0.28
C LYS A 625 20.84 14.05 0.20
N HIS A 626 19.63 14.58 0.20
CA HIS A 626 19.28 15.86 0.78
C HIS A 626 18.26 15.65 1.90
N ASN A 627 18.58 16.13 3.11
CA ASN A 627 17.67 16.04 4.25
C ASN A 627 16.76 17.26 4.25
N VAL A 628 15.49 17.07 3.88
CA VAL A 628 14.51 18.15 3.81
C VAL A 628 14.32 18.79 5.19
N SER A 629 14.15 20.11 5.21
CA SER A 629 13.92 20.85 6.45
C SER A 629 12.65 20.37 7.16
N LYS A 630 12.61 20.50 8.49
CA LYS A 630 11.40 20.15 9.27
C LYS A 630 10.18 20.93 8.78
N VAL A 631 10.38 22.20 8.43
CA VAL A 631 9.32 23.11 7.98
C VAL A 631 8.75 22.63 6.65
N SER A 632 9.60 22.37 5.65
CA SER A 632 9.19 21.87 4.34
C SER A 632 8.50 20.50 4.45
N PHE A 633 9.07 19.60 5.26
CA PHE A 633 8.49 18.29 5.52
C PHE A 633 7.11 18.40 6.19
N THR A 634 6.97 19.22 7.23
CA THR A 634 5.67 19.40 7.92
C THR A 634 4.63 20.03 7.00
N ALA A 635 5.04 20.90 6.07
CA ALA A 635 4.13 21.53 5.10
C ALA A 635 3.66 20.57 4.00
N GLN A 636 4.50 19.62 3.57
CA GLN A 636 4.21 18.71 2.45
C GLN A 636 3.75 17.31 2.91
N HIS A 637 4.12 16.90 4.11
CA HIS A 637 3.94 15.56 4.68
C HIS A 637 3.48 15.66 6.14
N HIS A 638 2.43 16.45 6.38
CA HIS A 638 1.97 16.79 7.72
C HIS A 638 1.55 15.56 8.53
N TYR A 639 0.90 14.58 7.90
CA TYR A 639 0.36 13.39 8.57
C TYR A 639 1.29 12.18 8.49
N LEU A 640 2.24 12.17 7.55
CA LEU A 640 3.13 11.03 7.31
C LEU A 640 3.80 10.45 8.57
N PRO A 641 4.30 11.24 9.56
CA PRO A 641 4.88 10.66 10.78
C PRO A 641 3.93 9.78 11.57
N ARG A 642 2.70 10.26 11.81
CA ARG A 642 1.65 9.49 12.49
C ARG A 642 1.29 8.26 11.68
N GLN A 643 1.16 8.40 10.37
CA GLN A 643 0.71 7.32 9.51
C GLN A 643 1.77 6.24 9.32
N ALA A 644 3.06 6.58 9.34
CA ALA A 644 4.12 5.58 9.41
C ALA A 644 3.97 4.72 10.66
N GLN A 645 3.69 5.32 11.83
CA GLN A 645 3.45 4.58 13.08
C GLN A 645 2.18 3.73 13.04
N THR A 646 1.07 4.27 12.50
CA THR A 646 -0.16 3.49 12.31
C THR A 646 0.05 2.34 11.33
N SER A 647 0.83 2.56 10.26
CA SER A 647 1.10 1.55 9.22
C SER A 647 1.82 0.31 9.76
N VAL A 648 2.67 0.49 10.77
CA VAL A 648 3.34 -0.61 11.48
C VAL A 648 2.33 -1.57 12.11
N LYS A 649 1.16 -1.08 12.51
CA LYS A 649 0.12 -1.87 13.19
C LYS A 649 -0.97 -2.36 12.24
N THR A 650 -1.31 -1.59 11.20
CA THR A 650 -2.43 -1.89 10.29
C THR A 650 -2.31 -1.15 8.96
N LEU A 651 -3.12 -1.49 7.97
CA LEU A 651 -3.25 -0.72 6.73
C LEU A 651 -3.85 0.65 7.02
N THR A 652 -3.22 1.73 6.57
CA THR A 652 -3.75 3.10 6.65
C THR A 652 -3.66 3.78 5.28
N ASP A 653 -4.50 4.78 5.05
CA ASP A 653 -4.32 5.70 3.92
C ASP A 653 -2.99 6.48 4.08
N ASN A 654 -2.42 7.00 3.00
CA ASN A 654 -1.48 8.13 3.06
C ASN A 654 -2.29 9.42 2.90
N THR A 655 -2.46 10.16 3.99
CA THR A 655 -3.39 11.30 4.05
C THR A 655 -2.88 12.52 3.29
N ASP A 656 -1.56 12.60 3.11
CA ASP A 656 -0.88 13.65 2.34
C ASP A 656 -0.88 13.34 0.82
N MET A 657 -1.07 12.07 0.43
CA MET A 657 -1.06 11.63 -0.97
C MET A 657 -2.30 10.80 -1.31
N THR A 658 -3.30 11.44 -1.94
CA THR A 658 -4.53 10.76 -2.36
C THR A 658 -4.25 9.54 -3.24
N GLY A 659 -4.92 8.42 -2.98
CA GLY A 659 -4.77 7.18 -3.74
C GLY A 659 -3.51 6.38 -3.39
N GLN A 660 -2.87 6.68 -2.26
CA GLN A 660 -1.76 5.91 -1.70
C GLN A 660 -2.18 5.34 -0.33
N VAL A 661 -1.67 4.15 -0.03
CA VAL A 661 -1.81 3.49 1.27
C VAL A 661 -0.44 3.17 1.85
N LEU A 662 -0.35 3.11 3.18
CA LEU A 662 0.83 2.67 3.89
C LEU A 662 0.57 1.36 4.62
N LEU A 663 1.54 0.46 4.54
CA LEU A 663 1.56 -0.81 5.26
C LEU A 663 2.97 -1.08 5.78
N GLY A 664 3.08 -1.36 7.06
CA GLY A 664 4.35 -1.51 7.74
C GLY A 664 4.36 -2.65 8.73
N ALA A 665 5.53 -2.88 9.33
CA ALA A 665 5.70 -3.83 10.41
C ALA A 665 6.91 -3.44 11.25
N ASN A 666 7.07 -4.13 12.37
CA ASN A 666 8.27 -4.06 13.19
C ASN A 666 8.95 -5.43 13.22
N THR A 667 10.28 -5.44 13.13
CA THR A 667 11.08 -6.67 13.02
C THR A 667 11.23 -7.46 14.32
N ALA A 668 10.69 -6.95 15.43
CA ALA A 668 10.69 -7.60 16.75
C ALA A 668 9.37 -7.39 17.51
N ALA A 669 8.27 -7.04 16.82
CA ALA A 669 7.02 -6.70 17.49
C ALA A 669 6.32 -7.91 18.11
N ASP A 670 5.71 -7.67 19.26
CA ASP A 670 4.65 -8.50 19.82
C ASP A 670 3.29 -7.86 19.50
N ASP A 671 2.51 -8.52 18.64
CA ASP A 671 1.13 -8.13 18.30
C ASP A 671 0.09 -8.90 19.16
N THR A 672 0.53 -9.52 20.26
CA THR A 672 -0.34 -10.18 21.23
C THR A 672 -0.77 -9.25 22.35
N GLY A 673 -1.96 -9.50 22.90
CA GLY A 673 -2.37 -8.89 24.17
C GLY A 673 -3.75 -8.25 24.16
N THR A 674 -4.01 -7.49 25.23
CA THR A 674 -5.24 -6.73 25.46
C THR A 674 -5.11 -5.34 24.82
N PRO A 675 -6.16 -4.77 24.21
CA PRO A 675 -6.14 -3.43 23.62
C PRO A 675 -5.46 -2.40 24.54
N THR A 676 -4.26 -1.92 24.18
CA THR A 676 -3.67 -0.76 24.84
C THR A 676 -4.60 0.43 24.59
N PRO A 677 -4.99 1.20 25.63
CA PRO A 677 -5.87 2.34 25.42
C PRO A 677 -5.26 3.30 24.39
N THR A 678 -6.01 3.63 23.33
CA THR A 678 -5.63 4.64 22.35
C THR A 678 -5.30 5.95 23.11
N PRO A 679 -4.11 6.55 22.91
CA PRO A 679 -3.82 7.84 23.51
C PRO A 679 -4.83 8.87 22.99
N THR A 680 -5.58 9.48 23.91
CA THR A 680 -6.47 10.60 23.59
C THR A 680 -5.62 11.73 23.02
N PRO A 681 -5.92 12.29 21.83
CA PRO A 681 -5.23 13.47 21.35
C PRO A 681 -5.40 14.58 22.39
N THR A 682 -4.29 15.13 22.87
CA THR A 682 -4.31 16.29 23.75
C THR A 682 -4.95 17.44 22.96
N PRO A 683 -6.06 18.04 23.42
CA PRO A 683 -6.64 19.19 22.74
C PRO A 683 -5.62 20.32 22.73
N THR A 684 -5.27 20.81 21.54
CA THR A 684 -4.52 22.05 21.39
C THR A 684 -5.33 23.16 22.07
N THR A 685 -4.80 23.73 23.14
CA THR A 685 -5.43 24.85 23.83
C THR A 685 -5.53 26.03 22.88
N THR A 686 -6.76 26.38 22.51
CA THR A 686 -7.05 27.66 21.86
C THR A 686 -6.81 28.76 22.90
N HIS A 687 -5.63 29.37 22.89
CA HIS A 687 -5.35 30.53 23.73
C HIS A 687 -6.10 31.75 23.18
N THR A 688 -7.28 32.03 23.75
CA THR A 688 -7.89 33.36 23.71
C THR A 688 -7.33 34.17 24.88
N GLY A 689 -6.28 34.97 24.62
CA GLY A 689 -5.64 35.81 25.64
C GLY A 689 -4.92 37.00 25.04
N LYS A 690 -5.61 38.15 25.08
CA LYS A 690 -5.24 39.57 24.90
C LYS A 690 -3.73 39.95 24.88
N PRO A 691 -3.28 40.88 24.01
CA PRO A 691 -1.89 41.30 23.89
C PRO A 691 -1.46 42.27 25.01
N THR A 692 -0.18 42.22 25.42
CA THR A 692 0.48 43.16 26.34
C THR A 692 1.97 43.24 25.94
N PRO A 693 2.64 44.42 26.05
CA PRO A 693 3.47 44.96 24.98
C PRO A 693 4.96 44.59 25.01
N THR A 694 5.58 44.74 23.84
CA THR A 694 7.01 44.65 23.56
C THR A 694 7.83 45.72 24.29
N PRO A 695 9.00 45.39 24.88
CA PRO A 695 10.00 46.38 25.24
C PRO A 695 10.92 46.70 24.05
N THR A 696 11.01 47.99 23.77
CA THR A 696 11.95 48.67 22.89
C THR A 696 13.39 48.53 23.41
N HIS A 697 14.35 48.20 22.55
CA HIS A 697 15.73 48.65 22.70
C HIS A 697 16.36 49.03 21.35
N SER A 698 17.10 50.11 21.42
CA SER A 698 17.54 51.00 20.36
C SER A 698 18.97 50.70 19.90
N GLY A 699 19.22 50.86 18.59
CA GLY A 699 20.33 51.65 18.04
C GLY A 699 21.77 51.10 18.10
N GLY A 700 22.35 50.90 16.92
CA GLY A 700 23.80 50.86 16.72
C GLY A 700 24.14 50.72 15.23
N ALA A 701 24.41 51.85 14.57
CA ALA A 701 24.73 51.96 13.15
C ALA A 701 26.25 52.05 12.91
N GLY A 702 26.67 51.64 11.71
CA GLY A 702 27.98 51.89 11.10
C GLY A 702 28.41 50.71 10.22
N GLY A 703 28.82 50.82 8.97
CA GLY A 703 29.08 51.92 8.05
C GLY A 703 29.47 51.26 6.70
N SER A 704 29.19 51.93 5.58
CA SER A 704 29.30 51.41 4.21
C SER A 704 30.73 51.28 3.68
N THR A 705 30.98 50.35 2.75
CA THR A 705 31.83 50.56 1.56
C THR A 705 31.56 49.53 0.45
N GLN A 706 31.34 50.00 -0.77
CA GLN A 706 31.26 49.25 -2.05
C GLN A 706 32.69 49.07 -2.60
N THR A 707 33.13 47.98 -3.27
CA THR A 707 32.98 47.58 -4.71
C THR A 707 34.08 46.52 -5.00
N PRO A 708 34.24 45.85 -6.19
CA PRO A 708 33.34 45.19 -7.16
C PRO A 708 33.55 43.65 -7.25
N ALA A 709 32.70 42.99 -8.05
CA ALA A 709 32.63 41.54 -8.31
C ALA A 709 33.82 40.95 -9.10
N PRO A 710 34.06 39.63 -8.96
CA PRO A 710 34.51 38.79 -10.05
C PRO A 710 33.52 37.67 -10.43
N THR A 711 33.62 37.34 -11.70
CA THR A 711 32.85 36.43 -12.57
C THR A 711 32.66 35.01 -12.02
N THR A 712 31.43 34.50 -12.12
CA THR A 712 31.00 33.14 -11.76
C THR A 712 31.51 32.08 -12.74
N PRO A 713 32.17 30.99 -12.27
CA PRO A 713 32.11 29.69 -12.93
C PRO A 713 30.97 28.86 -12.32
N ALA A 714 30.29 28.07 -13.14
CA ALA A 714 29.22 27.17 -12.73
C ALA A 714 29.62 26.27 -11.55
N PRO A 715 28.76 26.03 -10.53
CA PRO A 715 29.12 25.14 -9.44
C PRO A 715 29.12 23.69 -9.94
N SER A 716 30.26 23.04 -9.76
CA SER A 716 30.38 21.59 -9.77
C SER A 716 29.86 21.06 -8.43
N GLU A 717 28.93 20.09 -8.45
CA GLU A 717 28.51 19.42 -7.23
C GLU A 717 29.66 18.58 -6.66
N PRO A 718 29.98 18.69 -5.36
CA PRO A 718 30.99 17.85 -4.73
C PRO A 718 30.49 16.41 -4.66
N GLY A 719 31.31 15.49 -5.19
CA GLY A 719 31.06 14.06 -5.08
C GLY A 719 31.36 13.54 -3.67
N GLY A 720 30.36 12.93 -3.04
CA GLY A 720 30.55 11.90 -2.02
C GLY A 720 30.70 12.37 -0.57
N ASP A 721 29.82 11.81 0.26
CA ASP A 721 29.93 11.57 1.71
C ASP A 721 29.75 12.72 2.71
N LEU A 722 29.34 13.92 2.29
CA LEU A 722 28.95 14.98 3.22
C LEU A 722 27.51 15.44 2.96
N ALA A 723 26.69 15.44 4.01
CA ALA A 723 25.35 15.99 3.97
C ALA A 723 25.42 17.48 3.60
N HIS A 724 24.67 17.89 2.58
CA HIS A 724 24.41 19.31 2.32
C HIS A 724 23.63 19.86 3.53
N THR A 725 24.30 20.55 4.45
CA THR A 725 23.67 21.30 5.55
C THR A 725 23.46 22.77 5.19
N GLY A 726 23.35 23.08 3.89
CA GLY A 726 23.11 24.42 3.37
C GLY A 726 21.68 24.58 2.87
N ASN A 727 21.03 25.68 3.26
CA ASN A 727 19.67 26.04 2.85
C ASN A 727 19.66 26.56 1.40
N ASP A 728 19.81 25.67 0.42
CA ASP A 728 19.64 26.00 -1.00
C ASP A 728 18.19 25.76 -1.43
N SER A 729 17.29 26.55 -0.85
CA SER A 729 15.94 26.69 -1.39
C SER A 729 16.02 27.57 -2.66
N PRO A 730 15.60 27.10 -3.85
CA PRO A 730 15.48 27.98 -5.00
C PRO A 730 14.40 29.02 -4.71
N ILE A 731 14.81 30.26 -4.46
CA ILE A 731 13.94 31.41 -4.17
C ILE A 731 12.82 31.55 -5.24
N GLY A 732 13.04 31.08 -6.47
CA GLY A 732 12.06 31.10 -7.55
C GLY A 732 10.77 30.30 -7.31
N LEU A 733 10.77 29.24 -6.50
CA LEU A 733 9.58 28.40 -6.29
C LEU A 733 8.61 29.01 -5.27
N ILE A 734 9.13 29.76 -4.30
CA ILE A 734 8.31 30.47 -3.30
C ILE A 734 7.71 31.75 -3.92
N SER A 735 8.46 32.44 -4.78
CA SER A 735 7.95 33.62 -5.50
C SER A 735 6.85 33.26 -6.51
N GLY A 736 6.97 32.12 -7.20
CA GLY A 736 5.97 31.67 -8.19
C GLY A 736 4.61 31.33 -7.58
N ILE A 737 4.60 30.71 -6.40
CA ILE A 737 3.36 30.37 -5.67
C ILE A 737 2.70 31.63 -5.10
N ALA A 738 3.48 32.58 -4.58
CA ALA A 738 2.96 33.87 -4.10
C ALA A 738 2.35 34.70 -5.24
N ALA A 739 2.97 34.73 -6.42
CA ALA A 739 2.45 35.42 -7.59
C ALA A 739 1.15 34.76 -8.12
N ALA A 740 1.09 33.43 -8.16
CA ALA A 740 -0.11 32.70 -8.58
C ALA A 740 -1.29 32.92 -7.61
N LEU A 741 -1.04 32.96 -6.30
CA LEU A 741 -2.05 33.24 -5.29
C LEU A 741 -2.53 34.70 -5.33
N ALA A 742 -1.64 35.66 -5.63
CA ALA A 742 -2.01 37.06 -5.80
C ALA A 742 -2.87 37.27 -7.06
N VAL A 743 -2.56 36.59 -8.17
CA VAL A 743 -3.36 36.64 -9.40
C VAL A 743 -4.73 35.97 -9.20
N ALA A 744 -4.79 34.82 -8.53
CA ALA A 744 -6.04 34.14 -8.22
C ALA A 744 -6.93 34.96 -7.25
N GLY A 745 -6.32 35.57 -6.23
CA GLY A 745 -7.01 36.49 -5.31
C GLY A 745 -7.55 37.74 -6.02
N GLY A 746 -6.75 38.35 -6.90
CA GLY A 746 -7.17 39.48 -7.72
C GLY A 746 -8.34 39.15 -8.66
N ALA A 747 -8.29 37.98 -9.31
CA ALA A 747 -9.36 37.49 -10.19
C ALA A 747 -10.67 37.21 -9.44
N LEU A 748 -10.59 36.64 -8.23
CA LEU A 748 -11.75 36.38 -7.37
C LEU A 748 -12.40 37.69 -6.88
N VAL A 749 -11.61 38.68 -6.48
CA VAL A 749 -12.11 39.99 -6.06
C VAL A 749 -12.75 40.74 -7.23
N TRP A 750 -12.15 40.68 -8.43
CA TRP A 750 -12.73 41.28 -9.64
C TRP A 750 -14.04 40.60 -10.06
N TRP A 751 -14.11 39.27 -9.99
CA TRP A 751 -15.30 38.49 -10.32
C TRP A 751 -16.45 38.73 -9.31
N MET A 752 -16.13 38.83 -8.01
CA MET A 752 -17.11 39.20 -6.98
C MET A 752 -17.61 40.64 -7.13
N ARG A 753 -16.75 41.60 -7.53
CA ARG A 753 -17.17 42.98 -7.85
C ARG A 753 -18.12 43.03 -9.04
N ARG A 754 -17.87 42.26 -10.11
CA ARG A 754 -18.78 42.20 -11.28
C ARG A 754 -20.15 41.61 -10.97
N ARG A 755 -20.26 40.69 -10.01
CA ARG A 755 -21.55 40.11 -9.59
C ARG A 755 -22.39 41.03 -8.71
N LYS A 756 -21.78 42.00 -8.02
CA LYS A 756 -22.51 42.99 -7.22
C LYS A 756 -23.06 44.16 -8.04
N THR A 757 -22.59 44.38 -9.27
CA THR A 757 -23.09 45.43 -10.19
C THR A 757 -24.20 44.97 -11.14
N VAL A 758 -24.75 43.76 -10.96
CA VAL A 758 -25.86 43.22 -11.79
C VAL A 758 -27.11 42.97 -10.93
N GLN A 759 -27.17 43.54 -9.72
CA GLN A 759 -28.32 43.46 -8.82
C GLN A 759 -28.66 44.82 -8.18
N GLU A 760 -28.56 45.88 -8.99
CA GLU A 760 -29.33 47.13 -8.83
C GLU A 760 -30.03 47.45 -10.14
#